data_AF-A0A979FW92-F1
#
_entry.id   AF-A0A979FW92-F1
#
_cell.length_a   1.000
_cell.length_b   1.000
_cell.length_c   1.000
_cell.angle_alpha   90.00
_cell.angle_beta   90.00
_cell.angle_gamma   90.00
#
_symmetry.space_group_name_H-M   'P 1'
#
loop_
_entity.id
_entity.type
_entity.pdbx_description
1 polymer ?
#
loop_
_entity_poly.entity_id
_entity_poly.type
_entity_poly.pdbx_seq_one_letter_code
_entity_poly.pdbx_strand_id
1 'polypeptide(L)'
;MEEPKHLRGHLEVEVQEAFDLPNLDKNQGRPGNLSDPYVVVRVLGPKRTEKKLGRTHTIDDCLNPKWWYTLNAEIDSEVLEIRFDVKDEDTFRADKIGSCTVPVIAFINTGEYRGCLVLRNKKGESAGRLKICVRFCGNLNRQVVAASRPTCKIRGCVQRRRTCSIEDKNIIFHGKMIINIESAEDLPNLDSTFLNKENKTDPFVSAFLVDGDGQEWKVATTHCIKDELNPVWGETFIVNVCHEITSIVFKVYDQDFIFSEKVSSLTLPVSLLMNQGSISGRFELKGNHRYNGRLNVSIRFKNINVNDLEVPNCIYPLRSGNKVKLYQDAHCPSLPVPVFNDQGWPYIPNSAWIDIQDTLNNAKNFILITGWSVKTSIALVRGECGAGESLGELLKRKAGQGVDVRLLLWDEITSSDSNHVGAMSTYDNETKDYFKNSAVKVSLALRNRKNPRASRTNQSYLTMLCYTHHQKSIISDMRLTDSPKKNHRCLVAYVGGLDLTIGRYDTPKHSIFSTLNDEHKHDFYNNILNTNIQSGPRQPWHDIHSQIIGPVVHDILDNFIERWRKQGIFRDAALDCRDIDANFYYEGDDYWNAQIFRSICEDSLTFRTADPENIITKQGRKIDNSLHRAYIHQIQASEKFVYLENQYFIGSSHMWKDCRDTPVRNLVPLEIAKKIVDKIRKGEEFVAYIVFPMFPEGNPVDVVTQEILHWQYHTMEMMYGMIGNTIQEMGHDTTPQDYLLFFCLGLRVGPASVPQNLTPPTDEAAALSFKNRRSMIYVHSKLAIFDDNYIIVGSANINDRSLAGARDTEIAMGAYQPKVGPRVNNDIATFRKCLWSEHLGSLAPLELDPGSILCARKVRRIAEDSLMRYIDVQKPLPLAHLLSYPLSIDRRGVVTSRPDCEFFPDTKAMVLGTRSKVLPSFLTT
;
A
#
# COMPACT_ATOMS: atom_id res chain seq x y z
N MET A 1 38.57 -7.19 -41.79
CA MET A 1 37.45 -6.54 -41.08
C MET A 1 36.66 -7.66 -40.44
N GLU A 2 36.44 -7.60 -39.12
CA GLU A 2 35.65 -8.63 -38.43
C GLU A 2 34.21 -8.63 -38.97
N GLU A 3 33.63 -9.80 -39.20
CA GLU A 3 32.24 -9.94 -39.64
C GLU A 3 31.28 -9.75 -38.46
N PRO A 4 30.20 -8.95 -38.61
CA PRO A 4 29.18 -8.81 -37.57
C PRO A 4 28.52 -10.16 -37.27
N LYS A 5 28.10 -10.37 -36.02
CA LYS A 5 27.40 -11.59 -35.58
C LYS A 5 26.00 -11.23 -35.12
N HIS A 6 25.01 -12.01 -35.54
CA HIS A 6 23.64 -11.85 -35.05
C HIS A 6 23.57 -12.34 -33.59
N LEU A 7 23.32 -11.43 -32.66
CA LEU A 7 23.16 -11.73 -31.24
C LEU A 7 21.68 -11.74 -30.91
N ARG A 8 21.20 -12.88 -30.35
CA ARG A 8 19.85 -13.02 -29.80
C ARG A 8 19.91 -13.51 -28.36
N GLY A 9 19.73 -12.60 -27.41
CA GLY A 9 19.78 -12.90 -25.97
C GLY A 9 20.11 -11.69 -25.10
N HIS A 10 20.40 -11.96 -23.83
CA HIS A 10 20.65 -10.95 -22.80
C HIS A 10 22.13 -10.54 -22.78
N LEU A 11 22.39 -9.25 -22.95
CA LEU A 11 23.70 -8.62 -22.83
C LEU A 11 23.78 -7.83 -21.51
N GLU A 12 24.72 -8.22 -20.64
CA GLU A 12 25.06 -7.52 -19.41
C GLU A 12 26.42 -6.84 -19.59
N VAL A 13 26.50 -5.53 -19.34
CA VAL A 13 27.72 -4.72 -19.43
C VAL A 13 27.95 -4.01 -18.10
N GLU A 14 28.96 -4.46 -17.37
CA GLU A 14 29.42 -3.87 -16.11
C GLU A 14 30.59 -2.91 -16.38
N VAL A 15 30.38 -1.65 -16.03
CA VAL A 15 31.42 -0.61 -16.03
C VAL A 15 31.94 -0.48 -14.60
N GLN A 16 33.17 -0.94 -14.35
CA GLN A 16 33.69 -1.08 -12.98
C GLN A 16 34.35 0.20 -12.51
N GLU A 17 35.47 0.58 -13.14
CA GLU A 17 36.28 1.73 -12.74
C GLU A 17 37.13 2.24 -13.92
N ALA A 18 37.56 3.50 -13.87
CA ALA A 18 38.57 4.05 -14.75
C ALA A 18 39.79 4.55 -13.96
N PHE A 19 40.93 4.59 -14.64
CA PHE A 19 42.21 5.01 -14.07
C PHE A 19 42.86 6.07 -14.95
N ASP A 20 43.59 6.98 -14.31
CA ASP A 20 44.49 7.94 -14.95
C ASP A 20 43.77 8.81 -16.01
N LEU A 21 42.53 9.21 -15.74
CA LEU A 21 41.80 10.11 -16.64
C LEU A 21 42.45 11.51 -16.65
N PRO A 22 42.53 12.17 -17.82
CA PRO A 22 42.98 13.56 -17.89
C PRO A 22 41.95 14.50 -17.25
N ASN A 23 42.42 15.53 -16.56
CA ASN A 23 41.58 16.61 -16.08
C ASN A 23 41.31 17.60 -17.23
N LEU A 24 40.07 17.63 -17.73
CA LEU A 24 39.65 18.56 -18.79
C LEU A 24 39.20 19.93 -18.24
N ASP A 25 38.90 20.02 -16.95
CA ASP A 25 38.43 21.25 -16.28
C ASP A 25 39.53 22.22 -15.86
N LYS A 26 40.79 21.84 -16.04
CA LYS A 26 41.97 22.69 -15.77
C LYS A 26 41.91 24.08 -16.41
N ASN A 27 41.16 24.24 -17.51
CA ASN A 27 41.08 25.51 -18.25
C ASN A 27 39.83 26.35 -17.94
N GLN A 28 38.94 25.91 -17.03
CA GLN A 28 37.73 26.66 -16.65
C GLN A 28 37.95 27.70 -15.51
N GLY A 29 39.20 27.98 -15.15
CA GLY A 29 39.55 29.08 -14.24
C GLY A 29 39.27 28.85 -12.75
N ARG A 30 38.89 27.64 -12.34
CA ARG A 30 38.70 27.26 -10.92
C ARG A 30 39.87 26.38 -10.45
N PRO A 31 40.74 26.85 -9.55
CA PRO A 31 41.82 26.02 -9.01
C PRO A 31 41.23 24.89 -8.15
N GLY A 32 41.31 23.64 -8.61
CA GLY A 32 40.92 22.45 -7.84
C GLY A 32 39.87 21.54 -8.46
N ASN A 33 39.16 21.96 -9.51
CA ASN A 33 38.18 21.11 -10.20
C ASN A 33 38.90 19.97 -10.93
N LEU A 34 38.43 18.74 -10.75
CA LEU A 34 38.79 17.57 -11.54
C LEU A 34 37.61 17.24 -12.46
N SER A 35 37.84 16.45 -13.50
CA SER A 35 36.74 16.01 -14.38
C SER A 35 35.65 15.26 -13.61
N ASP A 36 34.42 15.38 -14.10
CA ASP A 36 33.18 14.76 -13.66
C ASP A 36 32.82 13.57 -14.58
N PRO A 37 33.52 12.42 -14.53
CA PRO A 37 33.38 11.40 -15.56
C PRO A 37 32.11 10.56 -15.43
N TYR A 38 31.58 10.20 -16.60
CA TYR A 38 30.59 9.14 -16.79
C TYR A 38 30.87 8.35 -18.07
N VAL A 39 30.32 7.13 -18.17
CA VAL A 39 30.53 6.25 -19.33
C VAL A 39 29.22 6.04 -20.07
N VAL A 40 29.24 6.25 -21.39
CA VAL A 40 28.14 5.90 -22.31
C VAL A 40 28.47 4.61 -23.03
N VAL A 41 27.59 3.62 -22.90
CA VAL A 41 27.75 2.32 -23.58
C VAL A 41 26.85 2.26 -24.81
N ARG A 42 27.40 1.81 -25.94
CA ARG A 42 26.70 1.64 -27.21
C ARG A 42 26.98 0.27 -27.80
N VAL A 43 25.97 -0.29 -28.47
CA VAL A 43 26.10 -1.47 -29.32
C VAL A 43 26.27 -0.98 -30.76
N LEU A 44 27.34 -1.42 -31.42
CA LEU A 44 27.64 -1.06 -32.80
C LEU A 44 27.30 -2.23 -33.73
N GLY A 45 26.46 -1.99 -34.73
CA GLY A 45 26.07 -2.95 -35.75
C GLY A 45 26.74 -2.70 -37.12
N PRO A 46 26.33 -3.45 -38.16
CA PRO A 46 26.82 -3.26 -39.53
C PRO A 46 26.60 -1.82 -40.01
N LYS A 47 27.46 -1.37 -40.93
CA LYS A 47 27.43 -0.02 -41.54
C LYS A 47 27.48 1.14 -40.51
N ARG A 48 28.10 0.91 -39.33
CA ARG A 48 28.21 1.89 -38.22
C ARG A 48 26.87 2.34 -37.63
N THR A 49 25.84 1.48 -37.67
CA THR A 49 24.63 1.70 -36.88
C THR A 49 24.98 1.66 -35.39
N GLU A 50 24.58 2.66 -34.61
CA GLU A 50 24.85 2.71 -33.17
C GLU A 50 23.57 2.79 -32.35
N LYS A 51 23.46 1.94 -31.33
CA LYS A 51 22.35 1.94 -30.38
C LYS A 51 22.88 2.19 -28.97
N LYS A 52 22.46 3.28 -28.33
CA LYS A 52 22.81 3.58 -26.94
C LYS A 52 22.15 2.58 -25.99
N LEU A 53 22.96 1.88 -25.21
CA LEU A 53 22.53 0.94 -24.19
C LEU A 53 22.15 1.66 -22.89
N GLY A 54 22.94 2.67 -22.51
CA GLY A 54 22.72 3.49 -21.32
C GLY A 54 23.95 4.31 -20.97
N ARG A 55 23.92 4.97 -19.81
CA ARG A 55 25.09 5.63 -19.21
C ARG A 55 25.19 5.33 -17.71
N THR A 56 26.39 5.45 -17.15
CA THR A 56 26.60 5.46 -15.70
C THR A 56 26.12 6.80 -15.09
N HIS A 57 26.03 6.87 -13.77
CA HIS A 57 25.97 8.16 -13.08
C HIS A 57 27.31 8.89 -13.23
N THR A 58 27.26 10.22 -13.12
CA THR A 58 28.44 11.08 -13.05
C THR A 58 29.06 10.96 -11.67
N ILE A 59 30.39 10.88 -11.59
CA ILE A 59 31.14 10.97 -10.33
C ILE A 59 31.89 12.29 -10.37
N ASP A 60 31.51 13.22 -9.50
CA ASP A 60 32.04 14.57 -9.52
C ASP A 60 33.49 14.61 -9.03
N ASP A 61 34.31 15.49 -9.60
CA ASP A 61 35.70 15.79 -9.25
C ASP A 61 36.59 14.54 -9.08
N CYS A 62 36.59 13.62 -10.06
CA CYS A 62 37.27 12.34 -9.91
C CYS A 62 37.98 11.83 -11.17
N LEU A 63 39.31 11.73 -11.14
CA LEU A 63 40.11 11.15 -12.24
C LEU A 63 40.25 9.62 -12.22
N ASN A 64 39.85 8.98 -11.11
CA ASN A 64 39.89 7.51 -10.94
C ASN A 64 38.53 6.96 -10.48
N PRO A 65 37.45 7.20 -11.25
CA PRO A 65 36.08 6.89 -10.84
C PRO A 65 35.83 5.39 -10.72
N LYS A 66 35.00 5.01 -9.74
CA LYS A 66 34.53 3.63 -9.54
C LYS A 66 33.00 3.60 -9.59
N TRP A 67 32.44 3.14 -10.71
CA TRP A 67 30.99 3.11 -10.92
C TRP A 67 30.33 1.81 -10.48
N TRP A 68 31.00 0.66 -10.69
CA TRP A 68 30.42 -0.68 -10.49
C TRP A 68 28.97 -0.78 -11.00
N TYR A 69 28.76 -0.26 -12.22
CA TYR A 69 27.44 0.02 -12.77
C TYR A 69 27.13 -0.96 -13.90
N THR A 70 26.04 -1.70 -13.76
CA THR A 70 25.65 -2.75 -14.70
C THR A 70 24.49 -2.31 -15.59
N LEU A 71 24.74 -2.29 -16.89
CA LEU A 71 23.75 -2.07 -17.94
C LEU A 71 23.28 -3.40 -18.51
N ASN A 72 21.98 -3.52 -18.76
CA ASN A 72 21.38 -4.76 -19.24
C ASN A 72 20.50 -4.51 -20.47
N ALA A 73 20.65 -5.31 -21.53
CA ALA A 73 19.69 -5.32 -22.64
C ALA A 73 19.51 -6.66 -23.34
N GLU A 74 18.26 -6.91 -23.72
CA GLU A 74 17.93 -7.83 -24.79
C GLU A 74 18.41 -7.29 -26.14
N ILE A 75 19.20 -8.10 -26.83
CA ILE A 75 19.72 -7.86 -28.18
C ILE A 75 19.09 -8.89 -29.10
N ASP A 76 18.55 -8.44 -30.23
CA ASP A 76 18.14 -9.27 -31.36
C ASP A 76 18.51 -8.53 -32.66
N SER A 77 19.80 -8.45 -32.92
CA SER A 77 20.37 -7.69 -34.03
C SER A 77 21.80 -8.12 -34.34
N GLU A 78 22.28 -7.80 -35.54
CA GLU A 78 23.70 -7.92 -35.88
C GLU A 78 24.56 -6.93 -35.08
N VAL A 79 25.56 -7.45 -34.36
CA VAL A 79 26.50 -6.68 -33.54
C VAL A 79 27.93 -6.95 -33.99
N LEU A 80 28.71 -5.89 -34.14
CA LEU A 80 30.14 -5.92 -34.43
C LEU A 80 30.96 -5.79 -33.14
N GLU A 81 30.68 -4.76 -32.34
CA GLU A 81 31.41 -4.47 -31.11
C GLU A 81 30.56 -3.66 -30.12
N ILE A 82 30.97 -3.66 -28.85
CA ILE A 82 30.41 -2.79 -27.80
C ILE A 82 31.38 -1.65 -27.58
N ARG A 83 30.89 -0.42 -27.71
CA ARG A 83 31.66 0.80 -27.53
C ARG A 83 31.38 1.46 -26.20
N PHE A 84 32.44 1.88 -25.53
CA PHE A 84 32.43 2.65 -24.30
C PHE A 84 33.01 4.03 -24.59
N ASP A 85 32.24 5.08 -24.33
CA ASP A 85 32.72 6.46 -24.40
C ASP A 85 32.72 7.07 -23.00
N VAL A 86 33.90 7.41 -22.50
CA VAL A 86 34.05 8.16 -21.24
C VAL A 86 33.97 9.65 -21.57
N LYS A 87 33.14 10.35 -20.80
CA LYS A 87 32.82 11.76 -20.99
C LYS A 87 32.89 12.51 -19.66
N ASP A 88 33.14 13.81 -19.77
CA ASP A 88 33.09 14.80 -18.71
C ASP A 88 31.71 15.49 -18.74
N GLU A 89 31.05 15.71 -17.62
CA GLU A 89 29.71 16.34 -17.55
C GLU A 89 29.80 17.82 -17.17
N ASP A 90 29.97 18.70 -18.16
CA ASP A 90 29.94 20.15 -17.95
C ASP A 90 28.56 20.79 -18.08
N THR A 91 28.36 21.94 -17.43
CA THR A 91 27.10 22.71 -17.35
C THR A 91 26.48 23.07 -18.72
N PHE A 92 27.27 23.16 -19.78
CA PHE A 92 26.80 23.55 -21.12
C PHE A 92 27.03 22.51 -22.23
N ARG A 93 27.97 21.57 -22.08
CA ARG A 93 28.23 20.51 -23.06
C ARG A 93 29.16 19.41 -22.53
N ALA A 94 28.70 18.16 -22.54
CA ALA A 94 29.56 17.04 -22.15
C ALA A 94 30.71 16.77 -23.13
N ASP A 95 31.95 16.94 -22.67
CA ASP A 95 33.16 16.70 -23.43
C ASP A 95 33.62 15.24 -23.40
N LYS A 96 34.26 14.79 -24.48
CA LYS A 96 34.66 13.39 -24.62
C LYS A 96 36.12 13.18 -24.21
N ILE A 97 36.33 12.43 -23.14
CA ILE A 97 37.65 12.06 -22.62
C ILE A 97 38.30 11.00 -23.52
N GLY A 98 37.62 9.88 -23.76
CA GLY A 98 38.16 8.81 -24.58
C GLY A 98 37.17 7.68 -24.91
N SER A 99 37.58 6.77 -25.80
CA SER A 99 36.81 5.57 -26.15
C SER A 99 37.63 4.29 -26.07
N CYS A 100 36.96 3.18 -25.79
CA CYS A 100 37.45 1.84 -26.08
C CYS A 100 36.30 0.96 -26.59
N THR A 101 36.63 -0.17 -27.23
CA THR A 101 35.64 -1.13 -27.76
C THR A 101 35.98 -2.56 -27.37
N VAL A 102 34.95 -3.40 -27.29
CA VAL A 102 35.06 -4.85 -27.14
C VAL A 102 34.44 -5.50 -28.37
N PRO A 103 35.21 -6.19 -29.22
CA PRO A 103 34.66 -6.88 -30.37
C PRO A 103 33.80 -8.07 -29.90
N VAL A 104 32.71 -8.36 -30.61
CA VAL A 104 31.76 -9.42 -30.22
C VAL A 104 32.46 -10.78 -30.09
N ILE A 105 33.46 -11.05 -30.94
CA ILE A 105 34.21 -12.31 -30.90
C ILE A 105 34.92 -12.55 -29.55
N ALA A 106 35.17 -11.50 -28.77
CA ALA A 106 35.85 -11.60 -27.48
C ALA A 106 34.99 -12.20 -26.36
N PHE A 107 33.65 -12.24 -26.51
CA PHE A 107 32.75 -12.82 -25.50
C PHE A 107 31.70 -13.78 -26.08
N ILE A 108 31.50 -13.83 -27.40
CA ILE A 108 30.43 -14.62 -28.02
C ILE A 108 30.57 -16.13 -27.74
N ASN A 109 31.79 -16.65 -27.68
CA ASN A 109 32.05 -18.08 -27.46
C ASN A 109 32.25 -18.43 -25.98
N THR A 110 32.80 -17.51 -25.19
CA THR A 110 33.10 -17.71 -23.76
C THR A 110 31.92 -17.34 -22.86
N GLY A 111 30.93 -16.60 -23.39
CA GLY A 111 29.82 -16.02 -22.64
C GLY A 111 30.20 -14.79 -21.80
N GLU A 112 31.49 -14.49 -21.67
CA GLU A 112 32.01 -13.38 -20.87
C GLU A 112 33.34 -12.85 -21.41
N TYR A 113 33.51 -11.53 -21.33
CA TYR A 113 34.78 -10.81 -21.46
C TYR A 113 35.03 -9.98 -20.20
N ARG A 114 36.23 -10.06 -19.64
CA ARG A 114 36.71 -9.18 -18.55
C ARG A 114 38.05 -8.58 -18.96
N GLY A 115 38.17 -7.26 -18.85
CA GLY A 115 39.39 -6.59 -19.28
C GLY A 115 39.51 -5.16 -18.78
N CYS A 116 40.75 -4.68 -18.73
CA CYS A 116 41.10 -3.28 -18.52
C CYS A 116 41.62 -2.71 -19.84
N LEU A 117 40.80 -1.92 -20.52
CA LEU A 117 41.06 -1.39 -21.85
C LEU A 117 41.68 0.01 -21.78
N VAL A 118 42.59 0.33 -22.71
CA VAL A 118 43.14 1.68 -22.85
C VAL A 118 42.11 2.57 -23.57
N LEU A 119 41.78 3.71 -22.97
CA LEU A 119 40.95 4.73 -23.58
C LEU A 119 41.77 5.54 -24.58
N ARG A 120 41.24 5.77 -25.78
CA ARG A 120 41.88 6.63 -26.79
C ARG A 120 41.09 7.92 -26.98
N ASN A 121 41.78 9.05 -26.94
CA ASN A 121 41.19 10.35 -27.24
C ASN A 121 40.95 10.54 -28.75
N LYS A 122 40.46 11.72 -29.17
CA LYS A 122 40.20 12.04 -30.59
C LYS A 122 41.46 12.02 -31.48
N LYS A 123 42.66 12.18 -30.90
CA LYS A 123 43.95 12.11 -31.60
C LYS A 123 44.57 10.70 -31.62
N GLY A 124 43.91 9.72 -30.98
CA GLY A 124 44.38 8.33 -30.87
C GLY A 124 45.36 8.08 -29.72
N GLU A 125 45.67 9.10 -28.93
CA GLU A 125 46.57 9.05 -27.77
C GLU A 125 45.86 8.41 -26.57
N SER A 126 46.63 7.83 -25.64
CA SER A 126 46.11 7.25 -24.40
C SER A 126 45.48 8.33 -23.50
N ALA A 127 44.27 8.09 -23.02
CA ALA A 127 43.49 9.01 -22.17
C ALA A 127 42.92 8.28 -20.94
N GLY A 128 43.77 7.48 -20.31
CA GLY A 128 43.43 6.63 -19.17
C GLY A 128 43.04 5.21 -19.56
N ARG A 129 42.53 4.44 -18.59
CA ARG A 129 42.12 3.05 -18.76
C ARG A 129 40.73 2.83 -18.18
N LEU A 130 39.96 1.91 -18.75
CA LEU A 130 38.61 1.55 -18.30
C LEU A 130 38.52 0.05 -18.06
N LYS A 131 38.12 -0.34 -16.85
CA LYS A 131 37.89 -1.73 -16.46
C LYS A 131 36.42 -2.09 -16.60
N ILE A 132 36.16 -3.17 -17.32
CA ILE A 132 34.81 -3.60 -17.69
C ILE A 132 34.65 -5.12 -17.62
N CYS A 133 33.40 -5.54 -17.50
CA CYS A 133 32.97 -6.92 -17.72
C CYS A 133 31.75 -6.92 -18.65
N VAL A 134 31.78 -7.74 -19.70
CA VAL A 134 30.67 -7.96 -20.62
C VAL A 134 30.27 -9.42 -20.52
N ARG A 135 28.99 -9.72 -20.26
CA ARG A 135 28.45 -11.08 -20.31
C ARG A 135 27.32 -11.14 -21.32
N PHE A 136 27.26 -12.22 -22.08
CA PHE A 136 26.19 -12.46 -23.02
C PHE A 136 25.61 -13.86 -22.82
N CYS A 137 24.31 -13.93 -22.60
CA CYS A 137 23.56 -15.17 -22.45
C CYS A 137 22.51 -15.25 -23.57
N GLY A 138 22.79 -16.03 -24.62
CA GLY A 138 21.93 -16.17 -25.80
C GLY A 138 22.13 -17.49 -26.54
N ASN A 139 21.20 -17.82 -27.44
CA ASN A 139 21.21 -19.09 -28.17
C ASN A 139 22.16 -19.02 -29.38
N LEU A 140 23.33 -19.65 -29.28
CA LEU A 140 24.14 -20.01 -30.45
C LEU A 140 23.97 -21.52 -30.67
N ASN A 141 23.08 -21.89 -31.60
CA ASN A 141 22.79 -23.27 -32.06
C ASN A 141 22.43 -24.31 -30.96
N ARG A 142 21.16 -24.72 -30.94
CA ARG A 142 20.56 -25.70 -30.01
C ARG A 142 21.31 -27.04 -29.93
N GLN A 143 21.56 -27.52 -28.69
CA GLN A 143 21.23 -28.88 -28.23
C GLN A 143 21.13 -28.95 -26.67
N VAL A 144 19.92 -29.33 -26.24
CA VAL A 144 19.31 -29.81 -24.96
C VAL A 144 20.09 -29.90 -23.61
N VAL A 145 19.33 -29.58 -22.55
CA VAL A 145 19.34 -29.99 -21.11
C VAL A 145 20.05 -29.07 -20.09
N ALA A 146 19.27 -28.23 -19.38
CA ALA A 146 19.16 -28.17 -17.90
C ALA A 146 18.62 -26.81 -17.39
N ALA A 147 17.57 -26.88 -16.56
CA ALA A 147 17.11 -25.90 -15.57
C ALA A 147 17.35 -24.40 -15.85
N SER A 148 16.48 -23.78 -16.66
CA SER A 148 16.41 -22.32 -16.76
C SER A 148 15.79 -21.72 -15.50
N ARG A 149 16.61 -21.03 -14.70
CA ARG A 149 16.14 -20.08 -13.68
C ARG A 149 15.41 -18.93 -14.39
N PRO A 150 14.15 -18.59 -14.03
CA PRO A 150 13.53 -17.38 -14.53
C PRO A 150 14.08 -16.21 -13.71
N THR A 151 15.09 -15.51 -14.23
CA THR A 151 15.43 -14.17 -13.72
C THR A 151 14.75 -13.15 -14.62
N CYS A 152 13.54 -12.74 -14.25
CA CYS A 152 12.96 -11.52 -14.78
C CYS A 152 13.77 -10.33 -14.22
N LYS A 153 14.85 -9.93 -14.92
CA LYS A 153 15.60 -8.72 -14.55
C LYS A 153 14.92 -7.50 -15.16
N ILE A 154 14.13 -6.81 -14.34
CA ILE A 154 13.35 -5.62 -14.73
C ILE A 154 14.29 -4.42 -14.90
N ARG A 155 14.34 -3.84 -16.11
CA ARG A 155 15.11 -2.62 -16.41
C ARG A 155 14.68 -1.47 -15.49
N GLY A 156 15.62 -0.81 -14.83
CA GLY A 156 15.41 0.45 -14.10
C GLY A 156 15.08 0.34 -12.60
N CYS A 157 15.10 -0.86 -12.02
CA CYS A 157 14.90 -1.04 -10.58
C CYS A 157 16.21 -0.90 -9.78
N VAL A 158 16.17 -0.19 -8.66
CA VAL A 158 17.26 -0.22 -7.67
C VAL A 158 17.21 -1.57 -6.95
N GLN A 159 18.24 -2.40 -7.16
CA GLN A 159 18.35 -3.73 -6.56
C GLN A 159 19.10 -3.66 -5.23
N ARG A 160 18.72 -4.53 -4.29
CA ARG A 160 19.43 -4.76 -3.04
C ARG A 160 20.77 -5.44 -3.34
N ARG A 161 21.88 -4.88 -2.86
CA ARG A 161 23.21 -5.45 -3.07
C ARG A 161 23.51 -6.41 -1.93
N ARG A 162 23.52 -7.72 -2.15
CA ARG A 162 24.17 -8.64 -1.19
C ARG A 162 25.69 -8.54 -1.37
N THR A 163 26.31 -7.48 -0.85
CA THR A 163 27.75 -7.52 -0.56
C THR A 163 27.94 -8.30 0.73
N CYS A 164 28.18 -9.61 0.61
CA CYS A 164 28.80 -10.36 1.71
C CYS A 164 30.23 -9.87 1.89
N SER A 165 30.42 -8.92 2.81
CA SER A 165 31.57 -8.93 3.72
C SER A 165 31.01 -9.19 5.11
N ILE A 166 31.35 -10.35 5.67
CA ILE A 166 30.84 -10.94 6.91
C ILE A 166 31.25 -10.15 8.18
N GLU A 167 31.79 -8.93 8.06
CA GLU A 167 32.41 -8.23 9.20
C GLU A 167 31.56 -7.10 9.82
N ASP A 168 30.58 -6.53 9.10
CA ASP A 168 29.58 -5.63 9.70
C ASP A 168 28.25 -6.39 9.86
N LYS A 169 27.96 -6.90 11.06
CA LYS A 169 26.63 -7.43 11.35
C LYS A 169 25.63 -6.28 11.19
N ASN A 170 24.87 -6.23 10.09
CA ASN A 170 23.76 -5.30 9.94
C ASN A 170 22.78 -5.48 11.10
N ILE A 171 22.59 -4.45 11.92
CA ILE A 171 21.69 -4.49 13.06
C ILE A 171 20.32 -3.97 12.62
N ILE A 172 19.30 -4.79 12.87
CA ILE A 172 17.91 -4.41 12.62
C ILE A 172 17.42 -3.62 13.83
N PHE A 173 17.11 -2.34 13.60
CA PHE A 173 16.36 -1.53 14.56
C PHE A 173 14.87 -1.79 14.37
N HIS A 174 14.28 -2.44 15.38
CA HIS A 174 12.87 -2.81 15.42
C HIS A 174 12.19 -2.17 16.64
N GLY A 175 11.47 -1.07 16.43
CA GLY A 175 10.85 -0.31 17.52
C GLY A 175 10.53 1.13 17.16
N LYS A 176 10.59 2.05 18.13
CA LYS A 176 10.39 3.49 17.92
C LYS A 176 11.71 4.24 17.96
N MET A 177 12.00 4.98 16.91
CA MET A 177 13.07 5.98 16.86
C MET A 177 12.49 7.35 17.16
N ILE A 178 12.98 8.01 18.21
CA ILE A 178 12.60 9.36 18.61
C ILE A 178 13.73 10.29 18.18
N ILE A 179 13.45 11.18 17.23
CA ILE A 179 14.41 12.11 16.65
C ILE A 179 13.97 13.53 17.00
N ASN A 180 14.74 14.24 17.80
CA ASN A 180 14.54 15.67 18.09
C ASN A 180 15.53 16.49 17.25
N ILE A 181 15.01 17.45 16.50
CA ILE A 181 15.79 18.43 15.75
C ILE A 181 15.52 19.79 16.40
N GLU A 182 16.49 20.25 17.22
CA GLU A 182 16.29 21.39 18.11
C GLU A 182 16.60 22.70 17.40
N SER A 183 17.84 22.87 16.93
CA SER A 183 18.31 24.10 16.29
C SER A 183 19.51 23.86 15.37
N ALA A 184 19.81 24.85 14.53
CA ALA A 184 21.11 24.99 13.89
C ALA A 184 21.73 26.35 14.26
N GLU A 185 23.05 26.42 14.19
CA GLU A 185 23.82 27.64 14.47
C GLU A 185 24.74 27.93 13.29
N ASP A 186 24.90 29.21 12.96
CA ASP A 186 25.89 29.73 12.00
C ASP A 186 25.81 29.05 10.61
N LEU A 187 24.61 28.84 10.08
CA LEU A 187 24.43 28.32 8.73
C LEU A 187 24.97 29.33 7.69
N PRO A 188 25.53 28.86 6.56
CA PRO A 188 25.98 29.75 5.49
C PRO A 188 24.77 30.42 4.84
N ASN A 189 24.91 31.70 4.47
CA ASN A 189 23.91 32.41 3.67
C ASN A 189 24.06 32.04 2.19
N LEU A 190 23.08 31.34 1.61
CA LEU A 190 23.11 30.94 0.19
C LEU A 190 22.34 31.90 -0.72
N ASP A 191 21.48 32.75 -0.17
CA ASP A 191 20.50 33.55 -0.92
C ASP A 191 21.07 34.82 -1.58
N SER A 192 22.39 34.87 -1.79
CA SER A 192 23.11 36.04 -2.32
C SER A 192 23.15 36.08 -3.86
N THR A 193 21.99 36.21 -4.52
CA THR A 193 21.95 36.54 -5.96
C THR A 193 21.59 38.02 -6.21
N PHE A 194 22.11 38.55 -7.32
CA PHE A 194 22.28 39.98 -7.68
C PHE A 194 21.06 40.93 -7.58
N LEU A 195 19.87 40.47 -7.19
CA LEU A 195 18.62 41.25 -7.19
C LEU A 195 18.02 41.53 -5.80
N ASN A 196 18.50 40.91 -4.71
CA ASN A 196 18.12 41.30 -3.34
C ASN A 196 19.20 40.92 -2.32
N LYS A 197 19.97 41.91 -1.85
CA LYS A 197 21.09 41.72 -0.90
C LYS A 197 20.67 41.46 0.56
N GLU A 198 19.37 41.35 0.85
CA GLU A 198 18.84 41.26 2.22
C GLU A 198 18.23 39.90 2.58
N ASN A 199 18.10 38.95 1.63
CA ASN A 199 17.56 37.61 1.91
C ASN A 199 18.64 36.71 2.55
N LYS A 200 18.23 35.91 3.54
CA LYS A 200 19.06 34.89 4.19
C LYS A 200 18.49 33.51 3.86
N THR A 201 19.28 32.46 4.06
CA THR A 201 18.85 31.07 3.97
C THR A 201 17.51 30.85 4.69
N ASP A 202 16.62 30.09 4.04
CA ASP A 202 15.32 29.62 4.50
C ASP A 202 15.41 28.14 4.98
N PRO A 203 16.08 27.84 6.10
CA PRO A 203 16.52 26.49 6.39
C PRO A 203 15.41 25.53 6.82
N PHE A 204 15.55 24.28 6.37
CA PHE A 204 14.85 23.13 6.93
C PHE A 204 15.76 21.89 6.95
N VAL A 205 15.46 20.92 7.81
CA VAL A 205 16.25 19.70 7.96
C VAL A 205 15.41 18.49 7.58
N SER A 206 16.01 17.56 6.83
CA SER A 206 15.46 16.21 6.64
C SER A 206 16.37 15.15 7.24
N ALA A 207 15.78 14.21 7.98
CA ALA A 207 16.49 13.05 8.53
C ALA A 207 16.21 11.80 7.70
N PHE A 208 17.26 11.01 7.49
CA PHE A 208 17.27 9.79 6.68
C PHE A 208 17.90 8.65 7.48
N LEU A 209 17.29 7.46 7.39
CA LEU A 209 17.92 6.22 7.81
C LEU A 209 18.70 5.65 6.62
N VAL A 210 19.97 5.31 6.82
CA VAL A 210 20.82 4.74 5.78
C VAL A 210 21.08 3.28 6.10
N ASP A 211 20.87 2.40 5.12
CA ASP A 211 21.09 0.98 5.28
C ASP A 211 22.52 0.54 4.91
N GLY A 212 22.76 -0.78 4.91
CA GLY A 212 24.05 -1.36 4.51
C GLY A 212 24.42 -1.18 3.02
N ASP A 213 23.42 -0.90 2.17
CA ASP A 213 23.62 -0.65 0.74
C ASP A 213 23.89 0.83 0.43
N GLY A 214 23.86 1.70 1.46
CA GLY A 214 23.94 3.15 1.31
C GLY A 214 22.63 3.81 0.84
N GLN A 215 21.52 3.07 0.82
CA GLN A 215 20.22 3.61 0.43
C GLN A 215 19.63 4.43 1.57
N GLU A 216 19.20 5.66 1.24
CA GLU A 216 18.62 6.59 2.20
C GLU A 216 17.09 6.50 2.24
N TRP A 217 16.53 6.44 3.44
CA TRP A 217 15.10 6.39 3.73
C TRP A 217 14.69 7.61 4.54
N LYS A 218 14.03 8.57 3.89
CA LYS A 218 13.57 9.79 4.55
C LYS A 218 12.47 9.49 5.57
N VAL A 219 12.72 9.83 6.83
CA VAL A 219 11.83 9.55 7.96
C VAL A 219 11.25 10.80 8.62
N ALA A 220 11.97 11.93 8.57
CA ALA A 220 11.52 13.19 9.17
C ALA A 220 11.91 14.39 8.30
N THR A 221 11.12 15.46 8.38
CA THR A 221 11.41 16.76 7.77
C THR A 221 10.77 17.85 8.62
N THR A 222 11.56 18.82 9.08
CA THR A 222 11.09 20.00 9.83
C THR A 222 10.30 20.96 8.95
N HIS A 223 9.62 21.91 9.56
CA HIS A 223 9.18 23.11 8.84
C HIS A 223 10.38 23.96 8.42
N CYS A 224 10.15 24.83 7.44
CA CYS A 224 11.12 25.83 7.03
C CYS A 224 10.92 27.10 7.85
N ILE A 225 12.02 27.70 8.31
CA ILE A 225 12.05 29.01 8.95
C ILE A 225 12.64 29.98 7.94
N LYS A 226 12.02 31.15 7.79
CA LYS A 226 12.45 32.12 6.79
C LYS A 226 13.57 33.02 7.29
N ASP A 227 14.49 33.36 6.40
CA ASP A 227 15.54 34.35 6.58
C ASP A 227 16.35 34.18 7.89
N GLU A 228 16.70 32.94 8.24
CA GLU A 228 17.28 32.62 9.54
C GLU A 228 18.50 31.71 9.41
N LEU A 229 19.65 32.14 9.94
CA LEU A 229 20.90 31.36 9.92
C LEU A 229 21.10 30.56 11.22
N ASN A 230 20.32 30.88 12.27
CA ASN A 230 20.31 30.21 13.56
C ASN A 230 18.91 29.67 13.89
N PRO A 231 18.32 28.82 13.03
CA PRO A 231 16.94 28.39 13.18
C PRO A 231 16.75 27.55 14.45
N VAL A 232 15.62 27.75 15.13
CA VAL A 232 15.16 26.92 16.25
C VAL A 232 13.84 26.26 15.86
N TRP A 233 13.88 24.96 15.55
CA TRP A 233 12.68 24.20 15.17
C TRP A 233 11.98 23.59 16.39
N GLY A 234 12.74 23.03 17.32
CA GLY A 234 12.20 22.32 18.49
C GLY A 234 11.26 21.15 18.13
N GLU A 235 11.49 20.48 16.99
CA GLU A 235 10.58 19.44 16.48
C GLU A 235 11.03 18.04 16.85
N THR A 236 10.11 17.26 17.43
CA THR A 236 10.29 15.84 17.74
C THR A 236 9.49 14.95 16.80
N PHE A 237 10.15 13.94 16.24
CA PHE A 237 9.58 12.94 15.35
C PHE A 237 9.65 11.56 16.00
N ILE A 238 8.51 10.88 16.09
CA ILE A 238 8.41 9.49 16.55
C ILE A 238 8.17 8.60 15.34
N VAL A 239 9.16 7.78 14.98
CA VAL A 239 9.17 6.97 13.77
C VAL A 239 9.20 5.51 14.14
N ASN A 240 8.21 4.73 13.67
CA ASN A 240 8.30 3.28 13.73
C ASN A 240 9.37 2.80 12.75
N VAL A 241 10.30 2.00 13.22
CA VAL A 241 11.40 1.47 12.42
C VAL A 241 11.42 -0.06 12.51
N CYS A 242 11.54 -0.69 11.35
CA CYS A 242 12.00 -2.06 11.19
C CYS A 242 12.99 -2.05 10.01
N HIS A 243 14.19 -1.53 10.25
CA HIS A 243 15.19 -1.24 9.23
C HIS A 243 16.56 -1.80 9.64
N GLU A 244 17.30 -2.30 8.67
CA GLU A 244 18.75 -2.45 8.79
C GLU A 244 19.37 -1.06 8.60
N ILE A 245 20.07 -0.55 9.61
CA ILE A 245 20.58 0.83 9.61
C ILE A 245 22.08 0.80 9.94
N THR A 246 22.87 1.56 9.18
CA THR A 246 24.31 1.81 9.42
C THR A 246 24.56 3.22 9.94
N SER A 247 23.76 4.20 9.49
CA SER A 247 23.86 5.58 9.95
C SER A 247 22.54 6.33 9.83
N ILE A 248 22.44 7.43 10.58
CA ILE A 248 21.35 8.40 10.48
C ILE A 248 21.95 9.68 9.90
N VAL A 249 21.39 10.15 8.79
CA VAL A 249 21.88 11.32 8.07
C VAL A 249 20.87 12.45 8.18
N PHE A 250 21.32 13.62 8.61
CA PHE A 250 20.57 14.87 8.58
C PHE A 250 21.10 15.70 7.43
N LYS A 251 20.22 16.18 6.56
CA LYS A 251 20.55 17.10 5.47
C LYS A 251 19.85 18.42 5.73
N VAL A 252 20.62 19.50 5.79
CA VAL A 252 20.14 20.87 5.90
C VAL A 252 19.96 21.40 4.49
N TYR A 253 18.79 21.94 4.20
CA TYR A 253 18.43 22.51 2.91
C TYR A 253 18.08 23.97 3.07
N ASP A 254 18.40 24.74 2.04
CA ASP A 254 17.84 26.06 1.81
C ASP A 254 16.63 25.92 0.88
N GLN A 255 15.66 26.81 1.04
CA GLN A 255 14.41 26.73 0.32
C GLN A 255 14.18 27.94 -0.59
N ASP A 256 14.67 27.82 -1.83
CA ASP A 256 14.41 28.83 -2.84
C ASP A 256 13.03 28.64 -3.51
N PHE A 257 12.59 29.66 -4.23
CA PHE A 257 11.29 29.72 -4.91
C PHE A 257 11.05 28.59 -5.94
N ILE A 258 12.10 27.90 -6.41
CA ILE A 258 12.03 26.94 -7.53
C ILE A 258 12.61 25.56 -7.17
N PHE A 259 13.74 25.48 -6.44
CA PHE A 259 14.36 24.23 -5.98
C PHE A 259 14.98 24.42 -4.60
N SER A 260 15.00 23.36 -3.77
CA SER A 260 15.71 23.40 -2.49
C SER A 260 17.16 22.95 -2.67
N GLU A 261 18.13 23.80 -2.38
CA GLU A 261 19.55 23.47 -2.45
C GLU A 261 20.02 22.80 -1.15
N LYS A 262 20.83 21.73 -1.25
CA LYS A 262 21.41 21.10 -0.07
C LYS A 262 22.59 21.96 0.41
N VAL A 263 22.48 22.51 1.61
CA VAL A 263 23.51 23.33 2.23
C VAL A 263 24.63 22.46 2.80
N SER A 264 24.26 21.53 3.67
CA SER A 264 25.20 20.74 4.44
C SER A 264 24.55 19.47 4.99
N SER A 265 25.33 18.59 5.61
CA SER A 265 24.85 17.35 6.19
C SER A 265 25.64 16.89 7.41
N LEU A 266 24.94 16.19 8.30
CA LEU A 266 25.49 15.49 9.45
C LEU A 266 25.22 13.99 9.30
N THR A 267 26.24 13.15 9.44
CA THR A 267 26.11 11.69 9.45
C THR A 267 26.49 11.16 10.81
N LEU A 268 25.57 10.48 11.49
CA LEU A 268 25.77 9.85 12.79
C LEU A 268 25.73 8.32 12.64
N PRO A 269 26.83 7.59 12.91
CA PRO A 269 26.80 6.13 12.86
C PRO A 269 25.93 5.56 13.98
N VAL A 270 25.16 4.51 13.68
CA VAL A 270 24.24 3.92 14.68
C VAL A 270 24.95 3.20 15.83
N SER A 271 26.24 2.89 15.68
CA SER A 271 27.06 2.32 16.76
C SER A 271 27.09 3.23 18.00
N LEU A 272 26.98 4.55 17.83
CA LEU A 272 26.86 5.50 18.94
C LEU A 272 25.57 5.27 19.75
N LEU A 273 24.46 5.04 19.05
CA LEU A 273 23.16 4.79 19.67
C LEU A 273 23.14 3.47 20.45
N MET A 274 23.83 2.44 19.96
CA MET A 274 23.96 1.15 20.64
C MET A 274 24.82 1.22 21.89
N ASN A 275 25.93 1.97 21.83
CA ASN A 275 26.86 2.07 22.95
C ASN A 275 26.34 2.98 24.07
N GLN A 276 25.58 4.03 23.73
CA GLN A 276 25.20 5.09 24.67
C GLN A 276 23.70 5.10 25.02
N GLY A 277 22.87 4.32 24.33
CA GLY A 277 21.41 4.28 24.51
C GLY A 277 20.65 5.51 23.96
N SER A 278 21.34 6.63 23.78
CA SER A 278 20.87 7.82 23.07
C SER A 278 22.04 8.61 22.52
N ILE A 279 21.82 9.34 21.44
CA ILE A 279 22.74 10.34 20.92
C ILE A 279 22.16 11.71 21.24
N SER A 280 22.91 12.63 21.81
CA SER A 280 22.45 14.00 22.03
C SER A 280 23.64 14.96 22.02
N GLY A 281 23.49 16.07 21.32
CA GLY A 281 24.50 17.12 21.33
C GLY A 281 24.47 18.01 20.10
N ARG A 282 25.44 18.92 20.06
CA ARG A 282 25.71 19.80 18.93
C ARG A 282 26.81 19.19 18.07
N PHE A 283 26.55 19.05 16.78
CA PHE A 283 27.47 18.41 15.85
C PHE A 283 27.79 19.35 14.69
N GLU A 284 29.05 19.37 14.28
CA GLU A 284 29.51 20.11 13.11
C GLU A 284 28.89 19.55 11.82
N LEU A 285 28.40 20.44 10.96
CA LEU A 285 27.88 20.08 9.64
C LEU A 285 29.02 19.96 8.62
N LYS A 286 28.90 19.03 7.69
CA LYS A 286 29.81 18.85 6.55
C LYS A 286 29.15 19.35 5.27
N GLY A 287 29.86 20.17 4.51
CA GLY A 287 29.41 20.72 3.24
C GLY A 287 30.56 21.39 2.49
N ASN A 288 30.22 22.09 1.40
CA ASN A 288 31.21 22.68 0.50
C ASN A 288 31.70 24.07 0.95
N HIS A 289 31.15 24.62 2.04
CA HIS A 289 31.54 25.94 2.55
C HIS A 289 32.67 25.84 3.57
N ARG A 290 33.42 26.93 3.74
CA ARG A 290 34.50 27.04 4.75
C ARG A 290 33.97 26.84 6.18
N TYR A 291 32.73 27.24 6.42
CA TYR A 291 32.00 27.03 7.66
C TYR A 291 30.56 26.65 7.28
N ASN A 292 30.08 25.50 7.76
CA ASN A 292 28.79 24.91 7.34
C ASN A 292 27.73 24.93 8.45
N GLY A 293 28.05 25.52 9.60
CA GLY A 293 27.20 25.56 10.78
C GLY A 293 27.26 24.31 11.64
N ARG A 294 26.48 24.33 12.72
CA ARG A 294 26.28 23.21 13.65
C ARG A 294 24.82 22.84 13.71
N LEU A 295 24.52 21.57 13.96
CA LEU A 295 23.17 21.08 14.18
C LEU A 295 23.05 20.46 15.57
N ASN A 296 22.05 20.89 16.32
CA ASN A 296 21.70 20.35 17.62
C ASN A 296 20.58 19.31 17.47
N VAL A 297 20.89 18.04 17.76
CA VAL A 297 19.95 16.93 17.64
C VAL A 297 20.03 15.99 18.84
N SER A 298 18.92 15.31 19.10
CA SER A 298 18.92 14.13 19.98
C SER A 298 18.17 12.96 19.34
N ILE A 299 18.66 11.76 19.55
CA ILE A 299 18.14 10.52 18.99
C ILE A 299 18.07 9.49 20.10
N ARG A 300 16.89 8.89 20.28
CA ARG A 300 16.69 7.78 21.21
C ARG A 300 15.95 6.65 20.51
N PHE A 301 16.36 5.43 20.77
CA PHE A 301 15.64 4.25 20.31
C PHE A 301 14.98 3.54 21.49
N LYS A 302 13.73 3.14 21.30
CA LYS A 302 12.96 2.36 22.25
C LYS A 302 12.50 1.07 21.57
N ASN A 303 12.93 -0.06 22.12
CA ASN A 303 12.26 -1.33 21.84
C ASN A 303 10.81 -1.23 22.31
N ILE A 304 9.88 -1.72 21.49
CA ILE A 304 8.48 -1.80 21.87
C ILE A 304 8.27 -3.23 22.39
N ASN A 305 7.85 -3.35 23.64
CA ASN A 305 7.28 -4.60 24.13
C ASN A 305 5.77 -4.39 24.23
N VAL A 306 5.00 -5.10 23.42
CA VAL A 306 3.55 -4.94 23.37
C VAL A 306 2.91 -5.99 24.25
N ASN A 307 2.33 -5.55 25.37
CA ASN A 307 1.66 -6.43 26.34
C ASN A 307 0.16 -6.09 26.51
N ASP A 308 -0.31 -5.01 25.89
CA ASP A 308 -1.69 -4.52 26.02
C ASP A 308 -2.33 -4.43 24.63
N LEU A 309 -3.65 -4.59 24.58
CA LEU A 309 -4.46 -4.44 23.38
C LEU A 309 -4.82 -2.97 23.11
N GLU A 310 -4.72 -2.07 24.09
CA GLU A 310 -4.82 -0.64 23.85
C GLU A 310 -3.62 -0.15 23.01
N VAL A 311 -3.91 0.59 21.94
CA VAL A 311 -2.87 1.24 21.14
C VAL A 311 -2.56 2.60 21.77
N PRO A 312 -1.36 2.79 22.34
CA PRO A 312 -1.02 4.01 23.08
C PRO A 312 -0.86 5.19 22.12
N ASN A 313 -0.91 6.41 22.65
CA ASN A 313 -0.66 7.68 21.96
C ASN A 313 -1.61 7.97 20.78
N CYS A 314 -2.88 7.59 20.88
CA CYS A 314 -3.90 7.86 19.85
C CYS A 314 -4.75 9.06 20.26
N ILE A 315 -5.29 9.79 19.27
CA ILE A 315 -6.22 10.91 19.54
C ILE A 315 -7.46 10.42 20.29
N TYR A 316 -7.97 9.26 19.90
CA TYR A 316 -9.09 8.60 20.56
C TYR A 316 -8.59 7.48 21.48
N PRO A 317 -8.94 7.50 22.78
CA PRO A 317 -8.52 6.49 23.74
C PRO A 317 -9.31 5.19 23.56
N LEU A 318 -8.89 4.11 24.22
CA LEU A 318 -9.73 2.92 24.35
C LEU A 318 -10.97 3.24 25.20
N ARG A 319 -12.14 2.84 24.71
CA ARG A 319 -13.44 3.02 25.38
C ARG A 319 -13.99 1.65 25.77
N SER A 320 -14.47 1.52 27.00
CA SER A 320 -15.15 0.32 27.49
C SER A 320 -16.67 0.47 27.47
N GLY A 321 -17.41 -0.62 27.66
CA GLY A 321 -18.87 -0.63 27.72
C GLY A 321 -19.55 -0.37 26.39
N ASN A 322 -19.00 -0.94 25.30
CA ASN A 322 -19.62 -0.88 23.98
C ASN A 322 -20.30 -2.21 23.65
N LYS A 323 -21.16 -2.21 22.62
CA LYS A 323 -21.60 -3.42 21.93
C LYS A 323 -21.30 -3.27 20.45
N VAL A 324 -20.68 -4.29 19.88
CA VAL A 324 -20.32 -4.36 18.46
C VAL A 324 -21.14 -5.47 17.81
N LYS A 325 -21.67 -5.20 16.62
CA LYS A 325 -22.14 -6.23 15.69
C LYS A 325 -21.22 -6.24 14.47
N LEU A 326 -20.79 -7.43 14.07
CA LEU A 326 -19.98 -7.64 12.87
C LEU A 326 -20.88 -8.11 11.73
N TYR A 327 -20.64 -7.57 10.54
CA TYR A 327 -21.37 -7.89 9.32
C TYR A 327 -20.44 -8.47 8.27
N GLN A 328 -20.85 -9.59 7.72
CA GLN A 328 -20.27 -10.25 6.56
C GLN A 328 -21.19 -9.93 5.38
N ASP A 329 -20.63 -9.28 4.36
CA ASP A 329 -21.32 -8.71 3.21
C ASP A 329 -22.41 -7.68 3.59
N ALA A 330 -23.10 -7.16 2.57
CA ALA A 330 -24.23 -6.26 2.77
C ALA A 330 -25.44 -6.98 3.38
N HIS A 331 -25.64 -8.25 3.03
CA HIS A 331 -26.74 -9.08 3.53
C HIS A 331 -26.28 -10.53 3.73
N CYS A 332 -26.46 -11.07 4.93
CA CYS A 332 -26.15 -12.46 5.24
C CYS A 332 -27.41 -13.13 5.85
N PRO A 333 -28.30 -13.70 5.03
CA PRO A 333 -29.50 -14.35 5.54
C PRO A 333 -29.20 -15.73 6.16
N SER A 334 -28.16 -16.41 5.67
CA SER A 334 -27.71 -17.71 6.17
C SER A 334 -26.27 -17.98 5.78
N LEU A 335 -25.59 -18.84 6.54
CA LEU A 335 -24.26 -19.33 6.18
C LEU A 335 -24.35 -20.56 5.26
N PRO A 336 -23.38 -20.76 4.35
CA PRO A 336 -23.29 -21.99 3.56
C PRO A 336 -23.12 -23.25 4.41
N VAL A 337 -22.46 -23.12 5.57
CA VAL A 337 -22.34 -24.18 6.58
C VAL A 337 -22.71 -23.60 7.95
N PRO A 338 -23.54 -24.28 8.76
CA PRO A 338 -23.84 -23.80 10.10
C PRO A 338 -22.57 -23.66 10.94
N VAL A 339 -22.42 -22.49 11.57
CA VAL A 339 -21.42 -22.25 12.60
C VAL A 339 -22.12 -22.28 13.94
N PHE A 340 -21.50 -22.90 14.93
CA PHE A 340 -22.01 -22.95 16.29
C PHE A 340 -21.14 -22.07 17.18
N ASN A 341 -21.76 -21.36 18.11
CA ASN A 341 -21.05 -20.61 19.13
C ASN A 341 -20.49 -21.55 20.21
N ASP A 342 -19.73 -21.01 21.16
CA ASP A 342 -19.08 -21.78 22.23
C ASP A 342 -20.09 -22.52 23.14
N GLN A 343 -21.37 -22.15 23.08
CA GLN A 343 -22.46 -22.79 23.80
C GLN A 343 -23.17 -23.89 22.98
N GLY A 344 -22.73 -24.15 21.75
CA GLY A 344 -23.31 -25.14 20.85
C GLY A 344 -24.59 -24.70 20.15
N TRP A 345 -24.96 -23.43 20.22
CA TRP A 345 -26.11 -22.87 19.50
C TRP A 345 -25.72 -22.44 18.10
N PRO A 346 -26.57 -22.64 17.08
CA PRO A 346 -26.32 -22.14 15.74
C PRO A 346 -26.25 -20.61 15.77
N TYR A 347 -25.17 -20.06 15.23
CA TYR A 347 -25.02 -18.62 15.05
C TYR A 347 -25.96 -18.13 13.95
N ILE A 348 -26.64 -17.02 14.23
CA ILE A 348 -27.51 -16.33 13.28
C ILE A 348 -26.74 -15.11 12.77
N PRO A 349 -26.37 -15.05 11.47
CA PRO A 349 -25.65 -13.91 10.93
C PRO A 349 -26.44 -12.61 10.96
N ASN A 350 -25.72 -11.51 11.12
CA ASN A 350 -26.28 -10.16 11.02
C ASN A 350 -26.29 -9.70 9.56
N SER A 351 -27.20 -8.79 9.20
CA SER A 351 -27.29 -8.21 7.85
C SER A 351 -27.12 -6.70 7.89
N ALA A 352 -26.01 -6.20 7.31
CA ALA A 352 -25.63 -4.79 7.41
C ALA A 352 -26.71 -3.85 6.86
N TRP A 353 -27.16 -4.07 5.63
CA TRP A 353 -28.07 -3.15 4.95
C TRP A 353 -29.50 -3.20 5.52
N ILE A 354 -29.92 -4.34 6.10
CA ILE A 354 -31.17 -4.44 6.86
C ILE A 354 -31.07 -3.57 8.12
N ASP A 355 -30.04 -3.78 8.94
CA ASP A 355 -29.85 -3.01 10.18
C ASP A 355 -29.66 -1.51 9.89
N ILE A 356 -28.95 -1.15 8.81
CA ILE A 356 -28.81 0.25 8.38
C ILE A 356 -30.18 0.81 7.99
N GLN A 357 -30.96 0.12 7.14
CA GLN A 357 -32.27 0.60 6.74
C GLN A 357 -33.20 0.80 7.94
N ASP A 358 -33.19 -0.13 8.89
CA ASP A 358 -33.95 -0.04 10.13
C ASP A 358 -33.55 1.18 10.96
N THR A 359 -32.25 1.42 11.12
CA THR A 359 -31.74 2.62 11.81
C THR A 359 -32.20 3.89 11.11
N LEU A 360 -32.02 4.00 9.79
CA LEU A 360 -32.40 5.21 9.03
C LEU A 360 -33.91 5.46 9.09
N ASN A 361 -34.74 4.43 8.97
CA ASN A 361 -36.19 4.55 9.10
C ASN A 361 -36.61 5.05 10.48
N ASN A 362 -35.98 4.53 11.53
CA ASN A 362 -36.32 4.82 12.92
C ASN A 362 -35.60 6.04 13.51
N ALA A 363 -34.69 6.69 12.78
CA ALA A 363 -34.00 7.91 13.19
C ALA A 363 -35.01 9.02 13.52
N LYS A 364 -34.72 9.79 14.57
CA LYS A 364 -35.59 10.90 15.04
C LYS A 364 -34.85 12.22 15.14
N ASN A 365 -33.53 12.21 15.26
CA ASN A 365 -32.75 13.42 15.52
C ASN A 365 -31.91 13.76 14.30
N PHE A 366 -31.01 12.85 13.89
CA PHE A 366 -30.11 13.10 12.76
C PHE A 366 -29.69 11.83 12.05
N ILE A 367 -29.23 12.00 10.80
CA ILE A 367 -28.56 10.97 10.00
C ILE A 367 -27.33 11.63 9.37
N LEU A 368 -26.14 11.12 9.69
CA LEU A 368 -24.87 11.59 9.14
C LEU A 368 -24.24 10.48 8.31
N ILE A 369 -23.83 10.78 7.09
CA ILE A 369 -23.23 9.80 6.18
C ILE A 369 -21.92 10.37 5.64
N THR A 370 -20.83 9.61 5.78
CA THR A 370 -19.61 9.80 4.97
C THR A 370 -19.51 8.65 3.99
N GLY A 371 -19.20 8.97 2.74
CA GLY A 371 -18.95 7.95 1.72
C GLY A 371 -17.93 8.44 0.71
N TRP A 372 -17.17 7.49 0.17
CA TRP A 372 -16.41 7.73 -1.05
C TRP A 372 -17.37 7.89 -2.24
N SER A 373 -18.48 7.16 -2.22
CA SER A 373 -19.58 7.30 -3.18
C SER A 373 -20.90 6.94 -2.49
N VAL A 374 -21.96 7.66 -2.81
CA VAL A 374 -23.34 7.32 -2.42
C VAL A 374 -24.17 7.33 -3.69
N LYS A 375 -25.06 6.35 -3.86
CA LYS A 375 -26.03 6.33 -4.96
C LYS A 375 -27.43 6.47 -4.38
N THR A 376 -28.20 7.42 -4.88
CA THR A 376 -29.56 7.68 -4.36
C THR A 376 -30.58 6.64 -4.81
N SER A 377 -30.33 5.96 -5.94
CA SER A 377 -31.27 5.01 -6.55
C SER A 377 -31.23 3.59 -5.97
N ILE A 378 -30.23 3.24 -5.14
CA ILE A 378 -30.14 1.88 -4.58
C ILE A 378 -31.23 1.65 -3.53
N ALA A 379 -31.68 0.39 -3.42
CA ALA A 379 -32.49 -0.08 -2.31
C ALA A 379 -31.61 -0.89 -1.35
N LEU A 380 -31.69 -0.56 -0.05
CA LEU A 380 -30.93 -1.26 0.99
C LEU A 380 -31.48 -2.65 1.27
N VAL A 381 -32.81 -2.79 1.25
CA VAL A 381 -33.50 -4.07 1.35
C VAL A 381 -34.21 -4.34 0.04
N ARG A 382 -33.98 -5.52 -0.50
CA ARG A 382 -34.46 -5.96 -1.81
C ARG A 382 -35.54 -7.03 -1.61
N GLY A 383 -36.69 -6.85 -2.24
CA GLY A 383 -37.63 -7.97 -2.43
C GLY A 383 -37.15 -8.92 -3.54
N GLU A 384 -37.94 -9.94 -3.86
CA GLU A 384 -37.65 -10.92 -4.94
C GLU A 384 -37.42 -10.31 -6.34
N CYS A 385 -37.66 -9.00 -6.51
CA CYS A 385 -37.43 -8.26 -7.76
C CYS A 385 -36.54 -7.01 -7.59
N GLY A 386 -35.88 -6.82 -6.44
CA GLY A 386 -35.05 -5.64 -6.17
C GLY A 386 -35.81 -4.32 -5.92
N ALA A 387 -37.14 -4.37 -5.76
CA ALA A 387 -38.02 -3.19 -5.78
C ALA A 387 -38.30 -2.55 -4.39
N GLY A 388 -37.26 -2.20 -3.63
CA GLY A 388 -37.40 -1.46 -2.36
C GLY A 388 -37.52 0.07 -2.54
N GLU A 389 -37.91 0.79 -1.48
CA GLU A 389 -37.76 2.26 -1.43
C GLU A 389 -36.28 2.61 -1.63
N SER A 390 -36.01 3.60 -2.49
CA SER A 390 -34.63 4.02 -2.74
C SER A 390 -34.07 4.78 -1.54
N LEU A 391 -32.75 4.69 -1.35
CA LEU A 391 -32.04 5.44 -0.31
C LEU A 391 -32.33 6.95 -0.40
N GLY A 392 -32.40 7.49 -1.62
CA GLY A 392 -32.70 8.89 -1.86
C GLY A 392 -34.07 9.32 -1.34
N GLU A 393 -35.11 8.55 -1.64
CA GLU A 393 -36.48 8.85 -1.17
C GLU A 393 -36.60 8.67 0.34
N LEU A 394 -35.96 7.64 0.91
CA LEU A 394 -35.88 7.45 2.36
C LEU A 394 -35.29 8.70 3.02
N LEU A 395 -34.13 9.16 2.58
CA LEU A 395 -33.44 10.32 3.18
C LEU A 395 -34.25 11.61 3.02
N LYS A 396 -34.89 11.85 1.87
CA LYS A 396 -35.81 12.98 1.66
C LYS A 396 -36.99 12.92 2.64
N ARG A 397 -37.60 11.75 2.78
CA ARG A 397 -38.72 11.52 3.71
C ARG A 397 -38.32 11.78 5.15
N LYS A 398 -37.14 11.30 5.58
CA LYS A 398 -36.61 11.56 6.93
C LYS A 398 -36.33 13.04 7.17
N ALA A 399 -35.71 13.72 6.21
CA ALA A 399 -35.46 15.16 6.30
C ALA A 399 -36.77 15.97 6.37
N GLY A 400 -37.79 15.59 5.58
CA GLY A 400 -39.13 16.18 5.64
C GLY A 400 -39.88 15.94 6.96
N GLN A 401 -39.50 14.90 7.73
CA GLN A 401 -40.01 14.63 9.08
C GLN A 401 -39.25 15.42 10.18
N GLY A 402 -38.31 16.29 9.80
CA GLY A 402 -37.52 17.09 10.74
C GLY A 402 -36.23 16.45 11.23
N VAL A 403 -35.82 15.30 10.68
CA VAL A 403 -34.51 14.69 10.98
C VAL A 403 -33.41 15.46 10.25
N ASP A 404 -32.33 15.83 10.93
CA ASP A 404 -31.19 16.52 10.30
C ASP A 404 -30.34 15.53 9.51
N VAL A 405 -30.47 15.54 8.18
CA VAL A 405 -29.77 14.60 7.29
C VAL A 405 -28.61 15.28 6.60
N ARG A 406 -27.39 14.77 6.81
CA ARG A 406 -26.13 15.34 6.30
C ARG A 406 -25.25 14.31 5.62
N LEU A 407 -24.86 14.58 4.39
CA LEU A 407 -23.93 13.76 3.61
C LEU A 407 -22.64 14.54 3.38
N LEU A 408 -21.51 13.96 3.77
CA LEU A 408 -20.17 14.46 3.47
C LEU A 408 -19.47 13.49 2.51
N LEU A 409 -19.55 13.79 1.22
CA LEU A 409 -19.06 12.93 0.14
C LEU A 409 -17.71 13.41 -0.37
N TRP A 410 -16.92 12.51 -0.95
CA TRP A 410 -15.75 12.92 -1.73
C TRP A 410 -16.19 13.69 -2.98
N ASP A 411 -15.51 14.81 -3.25
CA ASP A 411 -15.66 15.58 -4.49
C ASP A 411 -14.67 15.00 -5.54
N GLU A 412 -15.19 14.20 -6.46
CA GLU A 412 -14.42 13.64 -7.56
C GLU A 412 -14.28 14.68 -8.68
N ILE A 413 -13.09 15.26 -8.80
CA ILE A 413 -12.81 16.39 -9.69
C ILE A 413 -13.04 16.10 -11.18
N THR A 414 -13.09 14.83 -11.56
CA THR A 414 -13.38 14.43 -12.96
C THR A 414 -14.88 14.32 -13.26
N SER A 415 -15.72 14.33 -12.23
CA SER A 415 -17.17 14.49 -12.34
C SER A 415 -17.51 15.95 -12.68
N SER A 416 -18.45 16.18 -13.59
CA SER A 416 -18.88 17.53 -13.99
C SER A 416 -20.39 17.61 -14.19
N ASP A 417 -20.94 18.83 -14.25
CA ASP A 417 -22.35 19.09 -14.57
C ASP A 417 -22.82 18.46 -15.90
N SER A 418 -21.89 18.13 -16.80
CA SER A 418 -22.15 17.47 -18.10
C SER A 418 -21.80 15.97 -18.14
N ASN A 419 -21.03 15.46 -17.17
CA ASN A 419 -20.60 14.07 -17.06
C ASN A 419 -20.71 13.64 -15.58
N HIS A 420 -21.86 13.08 -15.23
CA HIS A 420 -22.24 12.79 -13.83
C HIS A 420 -21.59 11.52 -13.23
N VAL A 421 -20.80 10.77 -14.00
CA VAL A 421 -20.02 9.61 -13.52
C VAL A 421 -18.53 9.95 -13.68
N GLY A 422 -17.81 10.06 -12.57
CA GLY A 422 -16.38 10.36 -12.57
C GLY A 422 -15.52 9.21 -13.11
N ALA A 423 -14.23 9.48 -13.38
CA ALA A 423 -13.26 8.51 -13.89
C ALA A 423 -13.06 7.30 -12.96
N MET A 424 -13.39 7.44 -11.68
CA MET A 424 -13.39 6.40 -10.67
C MET A 424 -14.79 5.83 -10.41
N SER A 425 -15.78 6.14 -11.25
CA SER A 425 -17.16 5.65 -11.15
C SER A 425 -17.90 6.06 -9.87
N THR A 426 -17.68 7.29 -9.37
CA THR A 426 -18.50 7.86 -8.29
C THR A 426 -19.75 8.59 -8.80
N TYR A 427 -20.69 8.85 -7.88
CA TYR A 427 -22.00 9.48 -8.13
C TYR A 427 -22.20 10.72 -7.24
N ASP A 428 -21.12 11.40 -6.90
CA ASP A 428 -21.08 12.51 -5.96
C ASP A 428 -21.93 13.71 -6.41
N ASN A 429 -21.72 14.18 -7.64
CA ASN A 429 -22.48 15.30 -8.22
C ASN A 429 -23.94 14.92 -8.48
N GLU A 430 -24.21 13.73 -9.02
CA GLU A 430 -25.58 13.22 -9.20
C GLU A 430 -26.34 13.19 -7.87
N THR A 431 -25.69 12.72 -6.81
CA THR A 431 -26.30 12.68 -5.47
C THR A 431 -26.58 14.07 -4.94
N LYS A 432 -25.65 15.01 -5.08
CA LYS A 432 -25.84 16.41 -4.69
C LYS A 432 -27.02 17.04 -5.44
N ASP A 433 -27.10 16.84 -6.75
CA ASP A 433 -28.17 17.39 -7.59
C ASP A 433 -29.53 16.80 -7.22
N TYR A 434 -29.60 15.49 -6.96
CA TYR A 434 -30.83 14.83 -6.53
C TYR A 434 -31.43 15.42 -5.25
N PHE A 435 -30.59 15.92 -4.33
CA PHE A 435 -31.01 16.51 -3.05
C PHE A 435 -31.15 18.04 -3.06
N LYS A 436 -30.78 18.73 -4.15
CA LYS A 436 -30.71 20.21 -4.24
C LYS A 436 -31.95 20.97 -3.76
N ASN A 437 -33.14 20.42 -3.98
CA ASN A 437 -34.43 21.01 -3.60
C ASN A 437 -35.10 20.29 -2.42
N SER A 438 -34.31 19.63 -1.56
CA SER A 438 -34.79 18.92 -0.37
C SER A 438 -34.15 19.48 0.90
N ALA A 439 -34.64 19.05 2.06
CA ALA A 439 -34.03 19.39 3.34
C ALA A 439 -32.75 18.58 3.66
N VAL A 440 -32.34 17.66 2.78
CA VAL A 440 -31.09 16.90 2.93
C VAL A 440 -29.90 17.79 2.58
N LYS A 441 -28.91 17.85 3.47
CA LYS A 441 -27.71 18.67 3.31
C LYS A 441 -26.57 17.83 2.74
N VAL A 442 -26.06 18.20 1.57
CA VAL A 442 -24.94 17.50 0.92
C VAL A 442 -23.76 18.45 0.78
N SER A 443 -22.60 18.04 1.29
CA SER A 443 -21.33 18.72 1.04
C SER A 443 -20.38 17.77 0.29
N LEU A 444 -19.82 18.28 -0.81
CA LEU A 444 -18.74 17.61 -1.53
C LEU A 444 -17.41 18.15 -0.99
N ALA A 445 -16.56 17.25 -0.52
CA ALA A 445 -15.29 17.56 0.08
C ALA A 445 -14.15 17.20 -0.87
N LEU A 446 -13.42 18.22 -1.33
CA LEU A 446 -12.18 18.01 -2.08
C LEU A 446 -11.07 17.52 -1.17
N ARG A 447 -10.40 16.45 -1.60
CA ARG A 447 -9.17 15.98 -0.95
C ARG A 447 -7.97 16.70 -1.55
N ASN A 448 -7.79 17.96 -1.17
CA ASN A 448 -6.65 18.73 -1.62
C ASN A 448 -5.45 18.54 -0.68
N ARG A 449 -4.28 18.19 -1.24
CA ARG A 449 -3.01 18.37 -0.53
C ARG A 449 -2.61 19.83 -0.71
N LYS A 450 -2.98 20.68 0.26
CA LYS A 450 -2.51 22.08 0.26
C LYS A 450 -1.00 22.04 0.47
N ASN A 451 -0.23 22.10 -0.62
CA ASN A 451 1.17 22.43 -0.56
C ASN A 451 1.27 23.94 -0.80
N PRO A 452 1.65 24.75 0.21
CA PRO A 452 1.84 26.19 0.04
C PRO A 452 2.79 26.55 -1.12
N ARG A 453 3.62 25.60 -1.58
CA ARG A 453 4.64 25.78 -2.63
C ARG A 453 4.24 25.28 -4.02
N ALA A 454 3.06 24.68 -4.19
CA ALA A 454 2.68 24.02 -5.44
C ALA A 454 1.52 24.72 -6.16
N SER A 455 1.28 26.00 -5.90
CA SER A 455 0.18 26.74 -6.54
C SER A 455 0.35 26.91 -8.05
N ARG A 456 1.43 26.41 -8.67
CA ARG A 456 1.68 26.41 -10.12
C ARG A 456 2.47 25.20 -10.69
N THR A 457 2.57 24.06 -10.00
CA THR A 457 3.24 22.86 -10.57
C THR A 457 2.26 21.75 -10.94
N ASN A 458 2.50 21.02 -12.05
CA ASN A 458 1.66 19.91 -12.52
C ASN A 458 1.42 18.82 -11.44
N GLN A 459 2.30 18.73 -10.43
CA GLN A 459 2.22 17.75 -9.36
C GLN A 459 1.13 18.03 -8.31
N SER A 460 0.74 19.30 -8.07
CA SER A 460 -0.39 19.60 -7.16
C SER A 460 -1.72 19.22 -7.79
N TYR A 461 -1.90 19.51 -9.08
CA TYR A 461 -3.07 19.11 -9.85
C TYR A 461 -3.20 17.57 -9.92
N LEU A 462 -2.11 16.86 -10.21
CA LEU A 462 -2.10 15.40 -10.17
C LEU A 462 -2.44 14.85 -8.79
N THR A 463 -1.92 15.43 -7.70
CA THR A 463 -2.25 14.98 -6.34
C THR A 463 -3.74 15.18 -6.01
N MET A 464 -4.31 16.30 -6.48
CA MET A 464 -5.72 16.64 -6.31
C MET A 464 -6.66 15.64 -7.02
N LEU A 465 -6.25 15.15 -8.19
CA LEU A 465 -6.97 14.11 -8.94
C LEU A 465 -6.87 12.72 -8.32
N CYS A 466 -5.89 12.48 -7.43
CA CYS A 466 -5.50 11.13 -7.06
C CYS A 466 -5.91 10.72 -5.65
N TYR A 467 -5.90 11.60 -4.66
CA TYR A 467 -6.29 11.23 -3.29
C TYR A 467 -7.77 11.48 -3.02
N THR A 468 -8.34 10.68 -2.13
CA THR A 468 -9.79 10.63 -1.91
C THR A 468 -10.18 10.78 -0.44
N HIS A 469 -11.45 11.09 -0.20
CA HIS A 469 -12.05 10.82 1.12
C HIS A 469 -12.68 9.43 1.10
N HIS A 470 -12.03 8.47 1.75
CA HIS A 470 -12.36 7.06 1.60
C HIS A 470 -13.10 6.45 2.81
N GLN A 471 -13.38 7.27 3.83
CA GLN A 471 -14.17 6.88 5.01
C GLN A 471 -15.62 6.52 4.63
N LYS A 472 -16.05 5.31 4.98
CA LYS A 472 -17.47 4.91 4.94
C LYS A 472 -18.01 4.85 6.36
N SER A 473 -18.94 5.74 6.69
CA SER A 473 -19.58 5.74 8.00
C SER A 473 -21.00 6.28 7.96
N ILE A 474 -21.84 5.74 8.85
CA ILE A 474 -23.21 6.20 9.08
C ILE A 474 -23.37 6.41 10.57
N ILE A 475 -23.89 7.57 10.99
CA ILE A 475 -24.08 7.91 12.40
C ILE A 475 -25.51 8.42 12.57
N SER A 476 -26.22 7.88 13.56
CA SER A 476 -27.63 8.20 13.80
C SER A 476 -27.96 7.98 15.27
N ASP A 477 -29.18 8.35 15.64
CA ASP A 477 -29.81 7.90 16.88
C ASP A 477 -30.62 6.61 16.66
N MET A 478 -30.52 5.67 17.60
CA MET A 478 -31.22 4.37 17.57
C MET A 478 -32.02 4.15 18.85
N ARG A 479 -33.21 3.55 18.73
CA ARG A 479 -34.02 3.15 19.89
C ARG A 479 -33.43 1.89 20.53
N LEU A 480 -33.29 1.89 21.85
CA LEU A 480 -32.97 0.71 22.63
C LEU A 480 -34.26 -0.05 22.96
N THR A 481 -34.43 -1.25 22.38
CA THR A 481 -35.64 -2.07 22.57
C THR A 481 -35.71 -2.69 23.96
N ASP A 482 -34.55 -3.01 24.54
CA ASP A 482 -34.45 -3.75 25.81
C ASP A 482 -34.33 -2.82 27.02
N SER A 483 -34.56 -1.52 26.84
CA SER A 483 -34.45 -0.55 27.93
C SER A 483 -35.77 -0.37 28.69
N PRO A 484 -35.73 -0.30 30.04
CA PRO A 484 -36.92 0.01 30.85
C PRO A 484 -37.41 1.45 30.66
N LYS A 485 -36.56 2.36 30.14
CA LYS A 485 -36.94 3.75 29.82
C LYS A 485 -37.74 3.77 28.52
N LYS A 486 -38.99 4.26 28.57
CA LYS A 486 -39.83 4.44 27.37
C LYS A 486 -39.15 5.42 26.41
N ASN A 487 -39.06 5.05 25.13
CA ASN A 487 -38.39 5.82 24.06
C ASN A 487 -36.91 6.11 24.33
N HIS A 488 -36.20 5.26 25.06
CA HIS A 488 -34.76 5.43 25.24
C HIS A 488 -34.01 5.32 23.92
N ARG A 489 -33.19 6.31 23.61
CA ARG A 489 -32.37 6.35 22.39
C ARG A 489 -30.92 6.58 22.74
N CYS A 490 -30.03 5.95 21.99
CA CYS A 490 -28.58 6.18 22.10
C CYS A 490 -28.01 6.52 20.72
N LEU A 491 -26.75 6.92 20.70
CA LEU A 491 -25.98 7.02 19.47
C LEU A 491 -25.67 5.63 18.91
N VAL A 492 -25.72 5.49 17.59
CA VAL A 492 -25.24 4.32 16.85
C VAL A 492 -24.35 4.79 15.70
N ALA A 493 -23.30 4.02 15.41
CA ALA A 493 -22.49 4.24 14.23
C ALA A 493 -22.22 2.94 13.47
N TYR A 494 -22.00 3.08 12.17
CA TYR A 494 -21.57 2.03 11.27
C TYR A 494 -20.25 2.42 10.64
N VAL A 495 -19.28 1.51 10.61
CA VAL A 495 -17.94 1.71 10.03
C VAL A 495 -17.44 0.42 9.37
N GLY A 496 -16.82 0.52 8.20
CA GLY A 496 -16.24 -0.61 7.48
C GLY A 496 -15.95 -0.30 6.02
N GLY A 497 -15.99 -1.33 5.16
CA GLY A 497 -15.67 -1.22 3.72
C GLY A 497 -16.85 -0.88 2.80
N LEU A 498 -18.09 -1.14 3.23
CA LEU A 498 -19.30 -0.88 2.44
C LEU A 498 -19.65 0.60 2.29
N ASP A 499 -19.57 1.13 1.07
CA ASP A 499 -20.25 2.36 0.65
C ASP A 499 -21.73 2.09 0.35
N LEU A 500 -22.59 3.11 0.52
CA LEU A 500 -24.01 3.04 0.12
C LEU A 500 -24.17 3.36 -1.37
N THR A 501 -23.61 2.51 -2.23
CA THR A 501 -23.56 2.71 -3.69
C THR A 501 -23.79 1.39 -4.46
N ILE A 502 -23.79 1.47 -5.79
CA ILE A 502 -24.09 0.32 -6.66
C ILE A 502 -23.05 -0.80 -6.53
N GLY A 503 -23.49 -2.04 -6.75
CA GLY A 503 -22.66 -3.24 -6.78
C GLY A 503 -22.20 -3.78 -5.43
N ARG A 504 -22.45 -3.05 -4.33
CA ARG A 504 -22.02 -3.42 -2.97
C ARG A 504 -22.98 -4.40 -2.29
N TYR A 505 -24.22 -4.48 -2.76
CA TYR A 505 -25.14 -5.49 -2.25
C TYR A 505 -24.75 -6.87 -2.77
N ASP A 506 -24.44 -7.75 -1.84
CA ASP A 506 -24.24 -9.16 -2.11
C ASP A 506 -24.55 -9.97 -0.86
N THR A 507 -24.53 -11.28 -1.03
CA THR A 507 -24.63 -12.28 0.03
C THR A 507 -23.48 -13.28 -0.09
N PRO A 508 -23.22 -14.13 0.92
CA PRO A 508 -22.17 -15.14 0.86
C PRO A 508 -22.32 -16.17 -0.29
N LYS A 509 -23.46 -16.17 -0.99
CA LYS A 509 -23.67 -16.99 -2.20
C LYS A 509 -22.94 -16.43 -3.43
N HIS A 510 -22.68 -15.11 -3.46
CA HIS A 510 -21.92 -14.42 -4.50
C HIS A 510 -22.31 -14.78 -5.93
N SER A 511 -23.62 -14.89 -6.21
CA SER A 511 -24.08 -15.35 -7.52
C SER A 511 -23.57 -14.45 -8.65
N ILE A 512 -23.07 -15.09 -9.70
CA ILE A 512 -22.55 -14.41 -10.89
C ILE A 512 -23.56 -14.30 -12.03
N PHE A 513 -24.63 -15.11 -12.01
CA PHE A 513 -25.66 -15.15 -13.07
C PHE A 513 -27.10 -15.26 -12.56
N SER A 514 -27.35 -16.03 -11.50
CA SER A 514 -28.73 -16.38 -11.13
C SER A 514 -29.53 -15.18 -10.65
N THR A 515 -28.85 -14.16 -10.11
CA THR A 515 -29.50 -12.99 -9.53
C THR A 515 -29.67 -11.80 -10.49
N LEU A 516 -29.27 -11.97 -11.75
CA LEU A 516 -29.36 -10.90 -12.76
C LEU A 516 -30.81 -10.54 -13.10
N ASN A 517 -31.75 -11.48 -12.96
CA ASN A 517 -33.16 -11.22 -13.22
C ASN A 517 -33.94 -10.79 -11.96
N ASP A 518 -33.32 -10.78 -10.76
CA ASP A 518 -33.95 -10.49 -9.46
C ASP A 518 -33.28 -9.32 -8.69
N GLU A 519 -32.61 -9.59 -7.57
CA GLU A 519 -31.87 -8.72 -6.67
C GLU A 519 -30.87 -7.79 -7.37
N HIS A 520 -30.20 -8.24 -8.44
CA HIS A 520 -29.20 -7.44 -9.17
C HIS A 520 -29.73 -6.81 -10.46
N LYS A 521 -31.03 -6.97 -10.78
CA LYS A 521 -31.64 -6.42 -12.02
C LYS A 521 -31.46 -4.91 -12.18
N HIS A 522 -31.55 -4.18 -11.07
CA HIS A 522 -31.43 -2.71 -11.02
C HIS A 522 -30.10 -2.25 -10.39
N ASP A 523 -29.16 -3.19 -10.19
CA ASP A 523 -27.87 -2.97 -9.54
C ASP A 523 -26.78 -3.86 -10.16
N PHE A 524 -26.81 -4.01 -11.50
CA PHE A 524 -25.76 -4.72 -12.20
C PHE A 524 -24.45 -3.96 -12.07
N TYR A 525 -23.39 -4.68 -11.72
CA TYR A 525 -22.07 -4.09 -11.55
C TYR A 525 -21.00 -5.07 -12.02
N ASN A 526 -20.11 -4.58 -12.89
CA ASN A 526 -18.90 -5.27 -13.30
C ASN A 526 -17.91 -4.26 -13.90
N ASN A 527 -16.79 -4.03 -13.22
CA ASN A 527 -15.70 -3.17 -13.68
C ASN A 527 -14.44 -3.94 -14.10
N ILE A 528 -14.52 -5.28 -14.11
CA ILE A 528 -13.38 -6.17 -14.41
C ILE A 528 -13.51 -6.84 -15.78
N LEU A 529 -14.74 -6.98 -16.27
CA LEU A 529 -15.10 -7.53 -17.56
C LEU A 529 -16.15 -6.63 -18.21
N ASN A 530 -16.09 -6.51 -19.53
CA ASN A 530 -17.09 -5.77 -20.29
C ASN A 530 -18.36 -6.62 -20.49
N THR A 531 -19.19 -6.70 -19.44
CA THR A 531 -20.46 -7.44 -19.41
C THR A 531 -21.63 -6.52 -19.02
N ASN A 532 -22.85 -7.00 -19.18
CA ASN A 532 -24.07 -6.27 -18.81
C ASN A 532 -25.12 -7.23 -18.24
N ILE A 533 -26.28 -6.71 -17.84
CA ILE A 533 -27.36 -7.50 -17.24
C ILE A 533 -27.90 -8.60 -18.19
N GLN A 534 -27.80 -8.43 -19.51
CA GLN A 534 -28.24 -9.42 -20.50
C GLN A 534 -27.18 -10.49 -20.81
N SER A 535 -25.93 -10.31 -20.38
CA SER A 535 -24.85 -11.27 -20.64
C SER A 535 -24.27 -11.88 -19.38
N GLY A 536 -23.98 -11.08 -18.36
CA GLY A 536 -23.17 -11.49 -17.22
C GLY A 536 -21.77 -12.01 -17.62
N PRO A 537 -21.00 -12.54 -16.66
CA PRO A 537 -21.32 -12.52 -15.22
C PRO A 537 -21.28 -11.09 -14.64
N ARG A 538 -21.97 -10.87 -13.51
CA ARG A 538 -21.68 -9.70 -12.65
C ARG A 538 -20.35 -9.91 -11.91
N GLN A 539 -19.83 -8.86 -11.27
CA GLN A 539 -18.71 -8.93 -10.33
C GLN A 539 -19.25 -9.07 -8.90
N PRO A 540 -19.16 -10.26 -8.25
CA PRO A 540 -19.51 -10.44 -6.85
C PRO A 540 -18.68 -9.55 -5.92
N TRP A 541 -19.27 -9.17 -4.78
CA TRP A 541 -18.67 -8.21 -3.85
C TRP A 541 -18.65 -8.79 -2.44
N HIS A 542 -17.46 -9.15 -1.96
CA HIS A 542 -17.23 -9.59 -0.60
C HIS A 542 -16.64 -8.45 0.23
N ASP A 543 -17.27 -8.12 1.35
CA ASP A 543 -16.87 -6.98 2.18
C ASP A 543 -17.32 -7.11 3.64
N ILE A 544 -16.75 -6.29 4.53
CA ILE A 544 -16.97 -6.35 5.97
C ILE A 544 -17.38 -5.00 6.51
N HIS A 545 -18.34 -5.00 7.43
CA HIS A 545 -18.82 -3.80 8.11
C HIS A 545 -19.08 -4.06 9.59
N SER A 546 -19.26 -3.01 10.38
CA SER A 546 -19.60 -3.10 11.80
C SER A 546 -20.66 -2.08 12.19
N GLN A 547 -21.51 -2.44 13.17
CA GLN A 547 -22.36 -1.52 13.92
C GLN A 547 -21.81 -1.43 15.35
N ILE A 548 -21.83 -0.22 15.91
CA ILE A 548 -21.31 0.07 17.23
C ILE A 548 -22.30 0.94 17.98
N ILE A 549 -22.58 0.57 19.23
CA ILE A 549 -23.25 1.41 20.24
C ILE A 549 -22.38 1.49 21.50
N GLY A 550 -22.55 2.57 22.26
CA GLY A 550 -21.78 2.82 23.48
C GLY A 550 -20.84 4.01 23.36
N PRO A 551 -19.93 4.22 24.34
CA PRO A 551 -19.14 5.43 24.45
C PRO A 551 -18.24 5.73 23.24
N VAL A 552 -17.75 4.71 22.53
CA VAL A 552 -16.86 4.88 21.37
C VAL A 552 -17.53 5.57 20.17
N VAL A 553 -18.86 5.59 20.11
CA VAL A 553 -19.60 6.25 19.02
C VAL A 553 -19.35 7.76 19.01
N HIS A 554 -19.04 8.37 20.17
CA HIS A 554 -18.63 9.78 20.24
C HIS A 554 -17.38 10.08 19.42
N ASP A 555 -16.40 9.17 19.44
CA ASP A 555 -15.14 9.38 18.74
C ASP A 555 -15.37 9.36 17.20
N ILE A 556 -16.32 8.55 16.73
CA ILE A 556 -16.77 8.50 15.33
C ILE A 556 -17.56 9.76 14.96
N LEU A 557 -18.45 10.21 15.86
CA LEU A 557 -19.21 11.45 15.70
C LEU A 557 -18.31 12.69 15.65
N ASP A 558 -17.32 12.77 16.54
CA ASP A 558 -16.34 13.86 16.55
C ASP A 558 -15.54 13.87 15.25
N ASN A 559 -15.14 12.72 14.71
CA ASN A 559 -14.51 12.65 13.39
C ASN A 559 -15.40 13.27 12.29
N PHE A 560 -16.70 12.95 12.26
CA PHE A 560 -17.64 13.57 11.31
C PHE A 560 -17.73 15.09 11.53
N ILE A 561 -17.95 15.53 12.76
CA ILE A 561 -18.17 16.94 13.09
C ILE A 561 -16.92 17.79 12.82
N GLU A 562 -15.73 17.29 13.14
CA GLU A 562 -14.47 17.98 12.85
C GLU A 562 -14.27 18.19 11.34
N ARG A 563 -14.60 17.17 10.53
CA ARG A 563 -14.57 17.28 9.06
C ARG A 563 -15.67 18.20 8.54
N TRP A 564 -16.89 18.09 9.05
CA TRP A 564 -18.02 18.94 8.65
C TRP A 564 -17.75 20.42 8.95
N ARG A 565 -17.14 20.74 10.09
CA ARG A 565 -16.71 22.13 10.39
C ARG A 565 -15.73 22.69 9.38
N LYS A 566 -14.88 21.83 8.81
CA LYS A 566 -13.80 22.22 7.90
C LYS A 566 -14.24 22.25 6.43
N GLN A 567 -15.01 21.25 6.00
CA GLN A 567 -15.32 20.95 4.60
C GLN A 567 -16.83 20.79 4.34
N GLY A 568 -17.67 20.94 5.37
CA GLY A 568 -19.13 20.94 5.27
C GLY A 568 -19.70 22.34 5.00
N ILE A 569 -20.98 22.52 5.31
CA ILE A 569 -21.68 23.80 5.16
C ILE A 569 -21.22 24.78 6.27
N PHE A 570 -20.87 26.00 5.87
CA PHE A 570 -20.31 27.01 6.77
C PHE A 570 -21.26 27.33 7.95
N ARG A 571 -20.71 27.33 9.18
CA ARG A 571 -21.42 27.58 10.45
C ARG A 571 -22.60 26.63 10.76
N ASP A 572 -22.70 25.50 10.07
CA ASP A 572 -23.79 24.52 10.27
C ASP A 572 -23.28 23.26 10.99
N ALA A 573 -22.48 23.36 12.04
CA ALA A 573 -21.87 22.19 12.68
C ALA A 573 -22.56 21.69 13.96
N ALA A 574 -23.55 22.44 14.48
CA ALA A 574 -24.31 22.02 15.66
C ALA A 574 -25.29 20.90 15.28
N LEU A 575 -25.46 19.91 16.17
CA LEU A 575 -26.49 18.88 16.07
C LEU A 575 -27.40 18.96 17.30
N ASP A 576 -28.69 18.69 17.12
CA ASP A 576 -29.60 18.50 18.25
C ASP A 576 -29.47 17.06 18.75
N CYS A 577 -29.09 16.89 20.01
CA CYS A 577 -28.95 15.60 20.66
C CYS A 577 -29.69 15.54 22.01
N ARG A 578 -30.64 16.45 22.26
CA ARG A 578 -31.30 16.58 23.58
C ARG A 578 -32.07 15.32 24.00
N ASP A 579 -32.65 14.61 23.05
CA ASP A 579 -33.46 13.40 23.30
C ASP A 579 -32.67 12.09 23.09
N ILE A 580 -31.33 12.19 23.06
CA ILE A 580 -30.42 11.04 22.94
C ILE A 580 -29.66 10.89 24.24
N ASP A 581 -29.64 9.69 24.81
CA ASP A 581 -28.65 9.33 25.83
C ASP A 581 -27.29 9.21 25.16
N ALA A 582 -26.63 10.37 25.04
CA ALA A 582 -25.33 10.47 24.41
C ALA A 582 -24.30 9.67 25.23
N ASN A 583 -24.44 9.58 26.55
CA ASN A 583 -23.49 8.88 27.42
C ASN A 583 -23.87 7.40 27.65
N PHE A 584 -24.65 6.82 26.75
CA PHE A 584 -25.07 5.43 26.84
C PHE A 584 -23.86 4.50 27.02
N TYR A 585 -23.94 3.64 28.04
CA TYR A 585 -22.95 2.63 28.38
C TYR A 585 -23.62 1.26 28.36
N TYR A 586 -23.05 0.31 27.61
CA TYR A 586 -23.57 -1.05 27.55
C TYR A 586 -23.03 -1.88 28.73
N GLU A 587 -23.95 -2.34 29.59
CA GLU A 587 -23.64 -3.01 30.85
C GLU A 587 -23.62 -4.55 30.76
N GLY A 588 -23.90 -5.14 29.59
CA GLY A 588 -23.91 -6.59 29.40
C GLY A 588 -22.53 -7.22 29.60
N ASP A 589 -22.48 -8.47 30.07
CA ASP A 589 -21.21 -9.20 30.29
C ASP A 589 -20.43 -9.47 29.00
N ASP A 590 -21.10 -9.40 27.85
CA ASP A 590 -20.58 -9.54 26.49
C ASP A 590 -20.18 -8.20 25.85
N TYR A 591 -19.91 -7.18 26.67
CA TYR A 591 -19.45 -5.87 26.23
C TYR A 591 -18.08 -5.94 25.52
N TRP A 592 -17.79 -4.87 24.79
CA TRP A 592 -16.57 -4.70 24.02
C TRP A 592 -15.78 -3.48 24.48
N ASN A 593 -14.47 -3.62 24.49
CA ASN A 593 -13.54 -2.51 24.49
C ASN A 593 -13.22 -2.15 23.04
N ALA A 594 -13.34 -0.87 22.67
CA ALA A 594 -13.17 -0.40 21.30
C ALA A 594 -12.39 0.92 21.25
N GLN A 595 -11.58 1.09 20.20
CA GLN A 595 -10.77 2.28 19.94
C GLN A 595 -10.90 2.66 18.46
N ILE A 596 -11.02 3.97 18.19
CA ILE A 596 -11.11 4.48 16.82
C ILE A 596 -9.74 4.89 16.31
N PHE A 597 -9.42 4.44 15.11
CA PHE A 597 -8.19 4.76 14.41
C PHE A 597 -8.48 5.45 13.09
N ARG A 598 -7.57 6.33 12.66
CA ARG A 598 -7.72 7.08 11.42
C ARG A 598 -6.42 7.17 10.64
N SER A 599 -6.60 7.48 9.36
CA SER A 599 -5.60 8.13 8.54
C SER A 599 -6.19 9.46 8.11
N ILE A 600 -5.74 10.57 8.69
CA ILE A 600 -6.26 11.90 8.36
C ILE A 600 -5.24 12.98 8.73
N CYS A 601 -5.44 14.20 8.26
CA CYS A 601 -4.54 15.32 8.51
C CYS A 601 -5.31 16.64 8.49
N GLU A 602 -4.65 17.72 8.89
CA GLU A 602 -5.26 19.04 9.12
C GLU A 602 -5.82 19.73 7.86
N ASP A 603 -5.57 19.18 6.67
CA ASP A 603 -6.20 19.63 5.42
C ASP A 603 -7.71 19.30 5.42
N SER A 604 -8.09 18.19 6.07
CA SER A 604 -9.47 17.67 6.07
C SER A 604 -10.27 18.02 7.33
N LEU A 605 -9.59 18.39 8.42
CA LEU A 605 -10.24 18.73 9.68
C LEU A 605 -9.37 19.68 10.53
N THR A 606 -9.91 20.14 11.65
CA THR A 606 -9.12 20.85 12.67
C THR A 606 -9.00 19.96 13.88
N PHE A 607 -7.79 19.50 14.21
CA PHE A 607 -7.54 18.65 15.37
C PHE A 607 -7.87 19.40 16.66
N ARG A 608 -8.72 18.82 17.51
CA ARG A 608 -9.04 19.38 18.84
C ARG A 608 -8.04 19.01 19.93
N THR A 609 -7.27 17.94 19.78
CA THR A 609 -6.31 17.53 20.81
C THR A 609 -5.10 18.47 20.84
N ALA A 610 -4.67 18.82 22.04
CA ALA A 610 -3.48 19.62 22.31
C ALA A 610 -2.23 18.77 22.53
N ASP A 611 -2.36 17.44 22.66
CA ASP A 611 -1.23 16.56 22.97
C ASP A 611 -0.38 16.26 21.71
N PRO A 612 0.86 16.78 21.63
CA PRO A 612 1.73 16.55 20.50
C PRO A 612 2.20 15.08 20.37
N GLU A 613 2.09 14.24 21.40
CA GLU A 613 2.47 12.82 21.29
C GLU A 613 1.43 11.98 20.53
N ASN A 614 0.19 12.46 20.45
CA ASN A 614 -0.92 11.74 19.81
C ASN A 614 -1.02 11.97 18.29
N ILE A 615 -0.27 12.94 17.77
CA ILE A 615 -0.29 13.38 16.38
C ILE A 615 1.13 13.45 15.86
N ILE A 616 1.39 12.93 14.67
CA ILE A 616 2.70 13.10 14.04
C ILE A 616 2.71 14.40 13.23
N THR A 617 3.83 15.12 13.27
CA THR A 617 4.07 16.26 12.38
C THR A 617 5.04 15.83 11.29
N LYS A 618 4.70 16.11 10.03
CA LYS A 618 5.56 15.80 8.87
C LYS A 618 5.55 16.98 7.92
N GLN A 619 6.70 17.59 7.67
CA GLN A 619 6.81 18.80 6.85
C GLN A 619 5.94 19.95 7.39
N GLY A 620 5.91 20.13 8.72
CA GLY A 620 5.06 21.10 9.41
C GLY A 620 3.55 20.78 9.40
N ARG A 621 3.14 19.66 8.81
CA ARG A 621 1.73 19.27 8.71
C ARG A 621 1.35 18.24 9.78
N LYS A 622 0.27 18.50 10.50
CA LYS A 622 -0.30 17.54 11.48
C LYS A 622 -1.02 16.39 10.80
N ILE A 623 -0.68 15.16 11.19
CA ILE A 623 -1.21 13.92 10.61
C ILE A 623 -1.54 12.94 11.75
N ASP A 624 -2.72 12.36 11.68
CA ASP A 624 -3.12 11.18 12.43
C ASP A 624 -2.88 9.95 11.53
N ASN A 625 -1.95 9.09 11.94
CA ASN A 625 -1.66 7.80 11.32
C ASN A 625 -1.87 6.64 12.31
N SER A 626 -2.75 6.84 13.29
CA SER A 626 -3.05 5.86 14.34
C SER A 626 -3.45 4.50 13.78
N LEU A 627 -4.06 4.45 12.60
CA LEU A 627 -4.44 3.18 11.95
C LEU A 627 -3.24 2.33 11.53
N HIS A 628 -2.22 2.94 10.90
CA HIS A 628 -0.97 2.22 10.59
C HIS A 628 -0.30 1.69 11.86
N ARG A 629 -0.30 2.49 12.92
CA ARG A 629 0.27 2.11 14.21
C ARG A 629 -0.52 1.00 14.89
N ALA A 630 -1.85 0.99 14.77
CA ALA A 630 -2.70 -0.06 15.29
C ALA A 630 -2.41 -1.40 14.62
N TYR A 631 -2.27 -1.44 13.29
CA TYR A 631 -1.83 -2.65 12.59
C TYR A 631 -0.48 -3.18 13.12
N ILE A 632 0.54 -2.33 13.21
CA ILE A 632 1.86 -2.72 13.72
C ILE A 632 1.73 -3.27 15.15
N HIS A 633 1.04 -2.54 16.02
CA HIS A 633 0.88 -2.88 17.44
C HIS A 633 0.23 -4.26 17.62
N GLN A 634 -0.88 -4.52 16.91
CA GLN A 634 -1.60 -5.80 17.04
C GLN A 634 -0.87 -6.97 16.40
N ILE A 635 -0.12 -6.75 15.31
CA ILE A 635 0.79 -7.79 14.76
C ILE A 635 1.86 -8.15 15.80
N GLN A 636 2.46 -7.14 16.44
CA GLN A 636 3.49 -7.36 17.45
C GLN A 636 2.94 -8.08 18.69
N ALA A 637 1.70 -7.76 19.09
CA ALA A 637 0.99 -8.38 20.21
C ALA A 637 0.53 -9.83 19.95
N SER A 638 0.22 -10.17 18.69
CA SER A 638 -0.36 -11.48 18.35
C SER A 638 0.59 -12.63 18.66
N GLU A 639 0.11 -13.78 19.11
CA GLU A 639 0.95 -14.90 19.55
C GLU A 639 0.73 -16.19 18.76
N LYS A 640 -0.41 -16.31 18.08
CA LYS A 640 -0.82 -17.53 17.36
C LYS A 640 -1.01 -17.30 15.87
N PHE A 641 -1.83 -16.33 15.47
CA PHE A 641 -2.11 -16.10 14.06
C PHE A 641 -2.62 -14.71 13.74
N VAL A 642 -2.49 -14.37 12.47
CA VAL A 642 -3.08 -13.18 11.84
C VAL A 642 -3.95 -13.63 10.67
N TYR A 643 -5.20 -13.17 10.61
CA TYR A 643 -6.09 -13.34 9.47
C TYR A 643 -6.47 -11.98 8.90
N LEU A 644 -6.11 -11.72 7.64
CA LEU A 644 -6.39 -10.47 6.94
C LEU A 644 -7.27 -10.71 5.72
N GLU A 645 -8.26 -9.84 5.52
CA GLU A 645 -8.91 -9.68 4.23
C GLU A 645 -8.73 -8.22 3.81
N ASN A 646 -8.08 -7.99 2.67
CA ASN A 646 -7.78 -6.63 2.24
C ASN A 646 -7.82 -6.49 0.72
N GLN A 647 -8.32 -5.36 0.21
CA GLN A 647 -8.34 -5.07 -1.23
C GLN A 647 -6.94 -4.92 -1.84
N TYR A 648 -5.96 -4.44 -1.06
CA TYR A 648 -4.58 -4.29 -1.49
C TYR A 648 -3.62 -4.79 -0.41
N PHE A 649 -2.47 -5.33 -0.82
CA PHE A 649 -1.43 -5.76 0.10
C PHE A 649 -0.04 -5.38 -0.42
N ILE A 650 0.37 -4.13 -0.15
CA ILE A 650 1.61 -3.52 -0.66
C ILE A 650 2.30 -2.74 0.47
N GLY A 651 3.58 -3.00 0.72
CA GLY A 651 4.30 -2.27 1.76
C GLY A 651 5.77 -2.63 1.88
N SER A 652 6.46 -1.82 2.69
CA SER A 652 7.83 -2.07 3.13
C SER A 652 8.85 -2.18 2.00
N SER A 653 8.76 -1.28 1.01
CA SER A 653 9.62 -1.35 -0.18
C SER A 653 11.10 -1.17 0.10
N HIS A 654 11.44 -0.66 1.28
CA HIS A 654 12.81 -0.59 1.75
C HIS A 654 13.48 -1.94 1.93
N MET A 655 12.69 -2.99 2.13
CA MET A 655 13.17 -4.36 2.24
C MET A 655 12.96 -5.19 0.97
N TRP A 656 12.33 -4.63 -0.08
CA TRP A 656 12.22 -5.32 -1.36
C TRP A 656 13.59 -5.60 -1.95
N LYS A 657 13.70 -6.75 -2.61
CA LYS A 657 14.93 -7.17 -3.28
C LYS A 657 15.22 -6.29 -4.49
N ASP A 658 14.18 -5.94 -5.23
CA ASP A 658 14.25 -5.06 -6.39
C ASP A 658 13.26 -3.90 -6.22
N CYS A 659 13.48 -2.84 -7.00
CA CYS A 659 12.59 -1.68 -7.12
C CYS A 659 12.47 -0.84 -5.84
N ARG A 660 13.58 -0.76 -5.08
CA ARG A 660 13.73 0.05 -3.85
C ARG A 660 13.66 1.56 -4.10
N ASP A 661 13.66 1.99 -5.36
CA ASP A 661 13.47 3.38 -5.79
C ASP A 661 12.03 3.90 -5.58
N THR A 662 11.07 3.00 -5.37
CA THR A 662 9.68 3.38 -5.06
C THR A 662 9.49 3.41 -3.54
N PRO A 663 9.13 4.55 -2.92
CA PRO A 663 9.12 4.67 -1.46
C PRO A 663 7.75 4.33 -0.83
N VAL A 664 7.45 3.04 -0.68
CA VAL A 664 6.29 2.51 0.06
C VAL A 664 6.71 2.23 1.51
N ARG A 665 6.17 3.02 2.44
CA ARG A 665 6.72 3.14 3.81
C ARG A 665 5.96 2.36 4.86
N ASN A 666 4.72 1.96 4.61
CA ASN A 666 3.96 1.21 5.60
C ASN A 666 4.65 -0.13 5.92
N LEU A 667 4.76 -0.44 7.20
CA LEU A 667 5.50 -1.59 7.73
C LEU A 667 4.66 -2.87 7.90
N VAL A 668 3.37 -2.84 7.55
CA VAL A 668 2.45 -3.96 7.85
C VAL A 668 2.95 -5.30 7.30
N PRO A 669 3.35 -5.42 6.02
CA PRO A 669 3.87 -6.69 5.49
C PRO A 669 5.16 -7.15 6.17
N LEU A 670 6.07 -6.22 6.47
CA LEU A 670 7.34 -6.53 7.11
C LEU A 670 7.18 -6.98 8.55
N GLU A 671 6.28 -6.37 9.33
CA GLU A 671 6.00 -6.76 10.71
C GLU A 671 5.43 -8.19 10.77
N ILE A 672 4.56 -8.58 9.82
CA ILE A 672 4.04 -9.96 9.72
C ILE A 672 5.19 -10.94 9.43
N ALA A 673 5.99 -10.67 8.40
CA ALA A 673 7.14 -11.52 8.07
C ALA A 673 8.14 -11.61 9.22
N LYS A 674 8.41 -10.50 9.91
CA LYS A 674 9.31 -10.45 11.06
C LYS A 674 8.76 -11.26 12.24
N LYS A 675 7.45 -11.16 12.53
CA LYS A 675 6.79 -11.94 13.57
C LYS A 675 6.91 -13.44 13.30
N ILE A 676 6.65 -13.88 12.07
CA ILE A 676 6.85 -15.27 11.65
C ILE A 676 8.32 -15.70 11.82
N VAL A 677 9.27 -14.90 11.34
CA VAL A 677 10.71 -15.17 11.47
C VAL A 677 11.11 -15.33 12.94
N ASP A 678 10.62 -14.47 13.82
CA ASP A 678 10.91 -14.54 15.25
C ASP A 678 10.32 -15.79 15.91
N LYS A 679 9.10 -16.17 15.52
CA LYS A 679 8.43 -17.39 15.99
C LYS A 679 9.15 -18.67 15.52
N ILE A 680 9.56 -18.72 14.26
CA ILE A 680 10.38 -19.82 13.72
C ILE A 680 11.69 -19.94 14.50
N ARG A 681 12.39 -18.83 14.76
CA ARG A 681 13.64 -18.83 15.53
C ARG A 681 13.46 -19.33 16.97
N LYS A 682 12.28 -19.13 17.55
CA LYS A 682 11.91 -19.65 18.88
C LYS A 682 11.37 -21.09 18.86
N GLY A 683 11.13 -21.67 17.68
CA GLY A 683 10.47 -22.98 17.57
C GLY A 683 8.98 -22.94 17.91
N GLU A 684 8.34 -21.78 17.81
CA GLU A 684 6.92 -21.57 18.09
C GLU A 684 6.12 -21.56 16.78
N GLU A 685 4.89 -22.09 16.80
CA GLU A 685 3.97 -21.99 15.66
C GLU A 685 3.35 -20.60 15.59
N PHE A 686 3.27 -20.04 14.38
CA PHE A 686 2.54 -18.82 14.10
C PHE A 686 2.16 -18.76 12.62
N VAL A 687 0.90 -18.46 12.31
CA VAL A 687 0.41 -18.51 10.93
C VAL A 687 -0.22 -17.17 10.51
N ALA A 688 0.08 -16.70 9.30
CA ALA A 688 -0.58 -15.56 8.68
C ALA A 688 -1.38 -16.02 7.45
N TYR A 689 -2.67 -15.73 7.46
CA TYR A 689 -3.62 -15.96 6.37
C TYR A 689 -4.00 -14.61 5.77
N ILE A 690 -3.78 -14.42 4.48
CA ILE A 690 -4.02 -13.14 3.81
C ILE A 690 -4.88 -13.39 2.58
N VAL A 691 -6.08 -12.82 2.56
CA VAL A 691 -7.04 -12.91 1.45
C VAL A 691 -7.16 -11.54 0.80
N PHE A 692 -7.02 -11.48 -0.52
CA PHE A 692 -7.18 -10.26 -1.30
C PHE A 692 -7.77 -10.60 -2.68
N PRO A 693 -8.23 -9.64 -3.50
CA PRO A 693 -8.89 -10.00 -4.76
C PRO A 693 -7.88 -10.65 -5.73
N MET A 694 -8.37 -11.49 -6.64
CA MET A 694 -7.51 -12.16 -7.62
C MET A 694 -6.65 -11.15 -8.39
N PHE A 695 -7.24 -10.01 -8.73
CA PHE A 695 -6.53 -8.82 -9.17
C PHE A 695 -7.34 -7.57 -8.74
N PRO A 696 -6.72 -6.38 -8.68
CA PRO A 696 -7.42 -5.14 -8.40
C PRO A 696 -8.59 -4.88 -9.35
N GLU A 697 -9.62 -4.18 -8.89
CA GLU A 697 -10.76 -3.80 -9.74
C GLU A 697 -10.30 -2.89 -10.90
N GLY A 698 -10.93 -3.08 -12.06
CA GLY A 698 -10.51 -2.52 -13.33
C GLY A 698 -10.13 -3.61 -14.33
N ASN A 699 -9.82 -3.22 -15.56
CA ASN A 699 -9.35 -4.16 -16.56
C ASN A 699 -7.97 -4.70 -16.14
N PRO A 700 -7.80 -6.02 -16.01
CA PRO A 700 -6.58 -6.60 -15.44
C PRO A 700 -5.35 -6.47 -16.34
N VAL A 701 -5.52 -6.18 -17.64
CA VAL A 701 -4.39 -5.93 -18.55
C VAL A 701 -3.91 -4.48 -18.55
N ASP A 702 -4.63 -3.57 -17.89
CA ASP A 702 -4.27 -2.16 -17.88
C ASP A 702 -2.99 -1.91 -17.10
N VAL A 703 -2.25 -0.88 -17.54
CA VAL A 703 -0.93 -0.52 -16.99
C VAL A 703 -1.00 -0.23 -15.48
N VAL A 704 -2.09 0.38 -15.00
CA VAL A 704 -2.29 0.68 -13.58
C VAL A 704 -2.46 -0.62 -12.79
N THR A 705 -3.35 -1.51 -13.22
CA THR A 705 -3.62 -2.80 -12.56
C THR A 705 -2.36 -3.68 -12.54
N GLN A 706 -1.66 -3.76 -13.67
CA GLN A 706 -0.42 -4.50 -13.80
C GLN A 706 0.69 -3.95 -12.88
N GLU A 707 0.78 -2.63 -12.70
CA GLU A 707 1.77 -2.04 -11.81
C GLU A 707 1.44 -2.26 -10.32
N ILE A 708 0.17 -2.24 -9.95
CA ILE A 708 -0.26 -2.60 -8.59
C ILE A 708 0.10 -4.07 -8.28
N LEU A 709 -0.19 -4.98 -9.20
CA LEU A 709 0.19 -6.41 -9.08
C LEU A 709 1.71 -6.58 -8.95
N HIS A 710 2.49 -5.75 -9.64
CA HIS A 710 3.95 -5.76 -9.57
C HIS A 710 4.47 -5.37 -8.17
N TRP A 711 3.88 -4.36 -7.52
CA TRP A 711 4.21 -3.99 -6.15
C TRP A 711 3.76 -5.02 -5.12
N GLN A 712 2.60 -5.63 -5.33
CA GLN A 712 2.10 -6.74 -4.51
C GLN A 712 3.05 -7.94 -4.58
N TYR A 713 3.53 -8.27 -5.79
CA TYR A 713 4.53 -9.31 -6.00
C TYR A 713 5.81 -9.07 -5.19
N HIS A 714 6.42 -7.89 -5.28
CA HIS A 714 7.65 -7.62 -4.53
C HIS A 714 7.45 -7.61 -3.00
N THR A 715 6.26 -7.24 -2.55
CA THR A 715 5.87 -7.37 -1.13
C THR A 715 5.85 -8.84 -0.71
N MET A 716 5.23 -9.72 -1.50
CA MET A 716 5.22 -11.17 -1.23
C MET A 716 6.60 -11.81 -1.35
N GLU A 717 7.39 -11.40 -2.35
CA GLU A 717 8.77 -11.87 -2.58
C GLU A 717 9.66 -11.56 -1.36
N MET A 718 9.56 -10.35 -0.82
CA MET A 718 10.25 -9.95 0.40
C MET A 718 9.86 -10.86 1.58
N MET A 719 8.56 -11.04 1.84
CA MET A 719 8.08 -11.81 2.98
C MET A 719 8.49 -13.28 2.90
N TYR A 720 8.23 -13.94 1.78
CA TYR A 720 8.60 -15.34 1.59
C TYR A 720 10.12 -15.53 1.61
N GLY A 721 10.89 -14.63 1.02
CA GLY A 721 12.35 -14.68 1.05
C GLY A 721 12.92 -14.61 2.48
N MET A 722 12.36 -13.76 3.34
CA MET A 722 12.76 -13.69 4.76
C MET A 722 12.47 -15.00 5.51
N ILE A 723 11.27 -15.54 5.34
CA ILE A 723 10.83 -16.77 5.99
C ILE A 723 11.65 -17.96 5.50
N GLY A 724 11.80 -18.11 4.18
CA GLY A 724 12.55 -19.22 3.57
C GLY A 724 14.04 -19.23 3.92
N ASN A 725 14.67 -18.06 4.06
CA ASN A 725 16.04 -17.97 4.57
C ASN A 725 16.11 -18.42 6.03
N THR A 726 15.17 -17.97 6.88
CA THR A 726 15.15 -18.34 8.30
C THR A 726 14.91 -19.83 8.52
N ILE A 727 14.01 -20.46 7.76
CA ILE A 727 13.77 -21.91 7.83
C ILE A 727 15.05 -22.69 7.52
N GLN A 728 15.81 -22.27 6.50
CA GLN A 728 17.11 -22.88 6.16
C GLN A 728 18.16 -22.65 7.25
N GLU A 729 18.26 -21.44 7.79
CA GLU A 729 19.17 -21.11 8.89
C GLU A 729 18.92 -21.98 10.12
N MET A 730 17.64 -22.23 10.45
CA MET A 730 17.25 -23.03 11.61
C MET A 730 17.19 -24.54 11.33
N GLY A 731 17.24 -24.98 10.07
CA GLY A 731 17.18 -26.39 9.68
C GLY A 731 15.83 -27.07 9.94
N HIS A 732 14.73 -26.32 9.97
CA HIS A 732 13.39 -26.88 10.20
C HIS A 732 12.85 -27.61 8.95
N ASP A 733 12.19 -28.77 9.11
CA ASP A 733 11.49 -29.46 8.01
C ASP A 733 10.08 -28.88 7.76
N THR A 734 10.04 -27.59 7.51
CA THR A 734 8.82 -26.83 7.21
C THR A 734 9.01 -26.05 5.91
N THR A 735 7.92 -25.55 5.34
CA THR A 735 7.93 -24.71 4.13
C THR A 735 7.44 -23.31 4.46
N PRO A 736 7.81 -22.26 3.69
CA PRO A 736 7.30 -20.91 3.94
C PRO A 736 5.77 -20.83 3.99
N GLN A 737 5.09 -21.63 3.15
CA GLN A 737 3.63 -21.74 3.10
C GLN A 737 3.00 -22.57 4.23
N ASP A 738 3.79 -23.08 5.18
CA ASP A 738 3.27 -23.57 6.46
C ASP A 738 3.02 -22.43 7.47
N TYR A 739 3.58 -21.24 7.22
CA TYR A 739 3.46 -20.06 8.10
C TYR A 739 2.82 -18.84 7.43
N LEU A 740 2.97 -18.64 6.12
CA LEU A 740 2.42 -17.50 5.39
C LEU A 740 1.63 -17.98 4.17
N LEU A 741 0.34 -17.64 4.11
CA LEU A 741 -0.55 -18.09 3.05
C LEU A 741 -1.28 -16.90 2.43
N PHE A 742 -1.19 -16.80 1.10
CA PHE A 742 -1.93 -15.82 0.31
C PHE A 742 -3.02 -16.52 -0.49
N PHE A 743 -4.22 -15.94 -0.46
CA PHE A 743 -5.41 -16.45 -1.10
C PHE A 743 -6.15 -15.36 -1.87
N CYS A 744 -6.99 -15.80 -2.80
CA CYS A 744 -8.04 -14.97 -3.39
C CYS A 744 -9.36 -15.74 -3.42
N LEU A 745 -10.45 -15.06 -3.76
CA LEU A 745 -11.76 -15.69 -3.88
C LEU A 745 -12.19 -15.80 -5.36
N GLY A 746 -12.79 -16.92 -5.72
CA GLY A 746 -13.38 -17.11 -7.04
C GLY A 746 -14.55 -18.09 -7.02
N LEU A 747 -15.48 -17.88 -7.95
CA LEU A 747 -16.66 -18.71 -8.10
C LEU A 747 -16.71 -19.28 -9.52
N ARG A 748 -17.01 -20.58 -9.62
CA ARG A 748 -17.35 -21.24 -10.89
C ARG A 748 -18.63 -22.04 -10.69
N VAL A 749 -19.60 -21.85 -11.58
CA VAL A 749 -20.94 -22.45 -11.45
C VAL A 749 -21.27 -23.44 -12.58
N GLY A 750 -22.25 -24.30 -12.31
CA GLY A 750 -22.77 -25.25 -13.27
C GLY A 750 -23.68 -24.62 -14.34
N PRO A 751 -24.01 -25.35 -15.42
CA PRO A 751 -24.90 -24.87 -16.47
C PRO A 751 -26.28 -24.42 -15.95
N ALA A 752 -26.81 -25.11 -14.94
CA ALA A 752 -28.13 -24.81 -14.37
C ALA A 752 -28.22 -23.44 -13.68
N SER A 753 -27.09 -22.84 -13.31
CA SER A 753 -27.03 -21.52 -12.67
C SER A 753 -27.06 -20.36 -13.68
N VAL A 754 -27.05 -20.65 -14.98
CA VAL A 754 -27.07 -19.65 -16.05
C VAL A 754 -28.50 -19.51 -16.59
N PRO A 755 -29.17 -18.36 -16.43
CA PRO A 755 -30.47 -18.12 -17.02
C PRO A 755 -30.46 -18.27 -18.55
N GLN A 756 -31.50 -18.90 -19.10
CA GLN A 756 -31.59 -19.19 -20.54
C GLN A 756 -31.70 -17.94 -21.43
N ASN A 757 -32.10 -16.81 -20.85
CA ASN A 757 -32.28 -15.54 -21.56
C ASN A 757 -30.97 -14.73 -21.72
N LEU A 758 -29.84 -15.21 -21.20
CA LEU A 758 -28.57 -14.51 -21.33
C LEU A 758 -27.90 -14.75 -22.69
N THR A 759 -27.35 -13.69 -23.27
CA THR A 759 -26.59 -13.73 -24.51
C THR A 759 -25.08 -13.62 -24.23
N PRO A 760 -24.22 -14.46 -24.83
CA PRO A 760 -22.78 -14.34 -24.64
C PRO A 760 -22.26 -12.94 -24.99
N PRO A 761 -21.36 -12.34 -24.19
CA PRO A 761 -20.76 -11.04 -24.49
C PRO A 761 -19.80 -11.13 -25.68
N THR A 762 -19.52 -9.98 -26.32
CA THR A 762 -18.64 -9.90 -27.49
C THR A 762 -17.16 -9.70 -27.15
N ASP A 763 -16.87 -9.13 -25.99
CA ASP A 763 -15.49 -8.97 -25.49
C ASP A 763 -14.84 -10.34 -25.24
N GLU A 764 -13.58 -10.52 -25.61
CA GLU A 764 -12.89 -11.82 -25.59
C GLU A 764 -12.80 -12.40 -24.17
N ALA A 765 -12.39 -11.59 -23.19
CA ALA A 765 -12.25 -12.03 -21.81
C ALA A 765 -13.62 -12.30 -21.17
N ALA A 766 -14.58 -11.42 -21.42
CA ALA A 766 -15.96 -11.60 -20.99
C ALA A 766 -16.59 -12.88 -21.57
N ALA A 767 -16.35 -13.17 -22.86
CA ALA A 767 -16.89 -14.34 -23.53
C ALA A 767 -16.29 -15.64 -22.97
N LEU A 768 -15.00 -15.64 -22.63
CA LEU A 768 -14.34 -16.74 -21.96
C LEU A 768 -14.90 -16.96 -20.55
N SER A 769 -15.04 -15.89 -19.77
CA SER A 769 -15.63 -15.94 -18.42
C SER A 769 -17.08 -16.46 -18.45
N PHE A 770 -17.90 -15.99 -19.39
CA PHE A 770 -19.25 -16.49 -19.63
C PHE A 770 -19.25 -17.99 -19.98
N LYS A 771 -18.44 -18.39 -20.96
CA LYS A 771 -18.33 -19.79 -21.42
C LYS A 771 -17.87 -20.73 -20.31
N ASN A 772 -16.88 -20.29 -19.53
CA ASN A 772 -16.30 -21.06 -18.43
C ASN A 772 -17.11 -20.94 -17.13
N ARG A 773 -18.13 -20.06 -17.12
CA ARG A 773 -19.06 -19.79 -16.02
C ARG A 773 -18.33 -19.48 -14.72
N ARG A 774 -17.29 -18.65 -14.78
CA ARG A 774 -16.47 -18.30 -13.62
C ARG A 774 -16.14 -16.82 -13.57
N SER A 775 -16.01 -16.28 -12.38
CA SER A 775 -15.52 -14.93 -12.10
C SER A 775 -14.85 -14.91 -10.73
N MET A 776 -13.96 -13.93 -10.49
CA MET A 776 -13.49 -13.70 -9.13
C MET A 776 -14.62 -13.18 -8.25
N ILE A 777 -14.58 -13.49 -6.96
CA ILE A 777 -15.36 -12.77 -5.96
C ILE A 777 -14.47 -11.63 -5.49
N TYR A 778 -14.93 -10.38 -5.66
CA TYR A 778 -14.08 -9.23 -5.39
C TYR A 778 -13.98 -8.99 -3.88
N VAL A 779 -12.79 -9.21 -3.32
CA VAL A 779 -12.49 -8.93 -1.91
C VAL A 779 -12.26 -7.43 -1.75
N HIS A 780 -13.28 -6.72 -1.28
CA HIS A 780 -13.21 -5.31 -0.93
C HIS A 780 -13.04 -5.10 0.58
N SER A 781 -13.08 -6.16 1.40
CA SER A 781 -12.85 -6.12 2.83
C SER A 781 -11.60 -5.30 3.22
N LYS A 782 -11.62 -4.70 4.41
CA LYS A 782 -10.44 -4.18 5.13
C LYS A 782 -10.50 -4.65 6.58
N LEU A 783 -10.30 -5.95 6.75
CA LEU A 783 -10.43 -6.69 7.99
C LEU A 783 -9.06 -7.18 8.47
N ALA A 784 -8.84 -7.15 9.78
CA ALA A 784 -7.77 -7.88 10.42
C ALA A 784 -8.28 -8.55 11.71
N ILE A 785 -7.94 -9.83 11.90
CA ILE A 785 -8.21 -10.60 13.11
C ILE A 785 -6.87 -11.11 13.65
N PHE A 786 -6.65 -10.91 14.95
CA PHE A 786 -5.45 -11.32 15.67
C PHE A 786 -5.86 -12.30 16.76
N ASP A 787 -5.36 -13.54 16.68
CA ASP A 787 -5.56 -14.62 17.67
C ASP A 787 -7.02 -14.92 18.06
N ASP A 788 -8.00 -14.60 17.20
CA ASP A 788 -9.42 -14.63 17.54
C ASP A 788 -9.78 -13.77 18.78
N ASN A 789 -8.91 -12.82 19.18
CA ASN A 789 -9.06 -12.01 20.38
C ASN A 789 -9.16 -10.50 20.10
N TYR A 790 -8.66 -10.04 18.95
CA TYR A 790 -8.75 -8.63 18.56
C TYR A 790 -9.12 -8.52 17.08
N ILE A 791 -9.96 -7.54 16.74
CA ILE A 791 -10.42 -7.31 15.36
C ILE A 791 -10.26 -5.84 14.98
N ILE A 792 -9.85 -5.57 13.74
CA ILE A 792 -9.89 -4.25 13.10
C ILE A 792 -10.84 -4.33 11.89
N VAL A 793 -11.84 -3.43 11.85
CA VAL A 793 -12.77 -3.27 10.74
C VAL A 793 -12.80 -1.80 10.33
N GLY A 794 -12.60 -1.49 9.05
CA GLY A 794 -12.58 -0.12 8.59
C GLY A 794 -12.54 0.04 7.07
N SER A 795 -12.01 1.19 6.63
CA SER A 795 -11.94 1.55 5.21
C SER A 795 -10.52 1.45 4.60
N ALA A 796 -9.48 1.29 5.43
CA ALA A 796 -8.09 1.42 5.00
C ALA A 796 -7.51 0.16 4.36
N ASN A 797 -6.98 0.30 3.16
CA ASN A 797 -6.25 -0.76 2.50
C ASN A 797 -4.82 -0.89 3.04
N ILE A 798 -4.17 -2.05 2.86
CA ILE A 798 -2.75 -2.21 3.19
C ILE A 798 -1.92 -1.68 2.01
N ASN A 799 -1.81 -0.36 1.94
CA ASN A 799 -0.99 0.41 1.01
C ASN A 799 -0.68 1.79 1.62
N ASP A 800 0.26 2.54 1.06
CA ASP A 800 0.59 3.87 1.59
C ASP A 800 -0.53 4.87 1.35
N ARG A 801 -1.31 4.73 0.26
CA ARG A 801 -2.53 5.54 0.02
C ARG A 801 -3.43 5.61 1.25
N SER A 802 -3.63 4.50 1.94
CA SER A 802 -4.49 4.42 3.12
C SER A 802 -3.73 4.60 4.42
N LEU A 803 -2.49 4.09 4.54
CA LEU A 803 -1.78 4.02 5.82
C LEU A 803 -0.81 5.19 6.09
N ALA A 804 -0.51 6.04 5.10
CA ALA A 804 0.41 7.15 5.30
C ALA A 804 -0.19 8.34 6.10
N GLY A 805 -1.50 8.34 6.37
CA GLY A 805 -2.23 9.40 7.09
C GLY A 805 -2.51 10.68 6.27
N ALA A 806 -1.57 11.07 5.42
CA ALA A 806 -1.64 12.33 4.65
C ALA A 806 -2.09 12.18 3.19
N ARG A 807 -2.46 10.96 2.74
CA ARG A 807 -2.94 10.65 1.40
C ARG A 807 -4.47 10.58 1.42
N ASP A 808 -5.09 9.41 1.37
CA ASP A 808 -6.54 9.27 1.52
C ASP A 808 -6.95 9.41 2.98
N THR A 809 -8.19 9.86 3.24
CA THR A 809 -8.72 9.83 4.60
C THR A 809 -9.42 8.51 4.89
N GLU A 810 -9.06 7.84 5.98
CA GLU A 810 -9.59 6.54 6.39
C GLU A 810 -10.08 6.55 7.85
N ILE A 811 -10.91 5.57 8.20
CA ILE A 811 -11.37 5.32 9.56
C ILE A 811 -11.50 3.82 9.80
N ALA A 812 -11.20 3.36 11.00
CA ALA A 812 -11.40 1.99 11.43
C ALA A 812 -11.72 1.93 12.94
N MET A 813 -12.48 0.91 13.32
CA MET A 813 -12.60 0.47 14.70
C MET A 813 -11.60 -0.67 14.92
N GLY A 814 -10.84 -0.63 16.01
CA GLY A 814 -10.27 -1.84 16.60
C GLY A 814 -10.99 -2.17 17.91
N ALA A 815 -11.28 -3.45 18.14
CA ALA A 815 -12.06 -3.86 19.29
C ALA A 815 -11.74 -5.29 19.76
N TYR A 816 -12.07 -5.56 21.03
CA TYR A 816 -12.01 -6.88 21.63
C TYR A 816 -13.05 -7.05 22.75
N GLN A 817 -13.40 -8.30 23.05
CA GLN A 817 -14.19 -8.66 24.23
C GLN A 817 -13.23 -8.97 25.39
N PRO A 818 -13.24 -8.20 26.48
CA PRO A 818 -12.35 -8.45 27.63
C PRO A 818 -12.78 -9.67 28.44
N LYS A 819 -14.04 -10.11 28.29
CA LYS A 819 -14.58 -11.33 28.90
C LYS A 819 -14.96 -12.29 27.78
N VAL A 820 -14.30 -13.44 27.72
CA VAL A 820 -14.64 -14.56 26.85
C VAL A 820 -14.57 -15.84 27.69
N GLY A 821 -15.54 -16.74 27.54
CA GLY A 821 -15.57 -17.99 28.29
C GLY A 821 -16.92 -18.69 28.23
N PRO A 822 -17.20 -19.66 29.13
CA PRO A 822 -18.40 -20.50 29.04
C PRO A 822 -19.75 -19.75 28.99
N ARG A 823 -19.79 -18.51 29.51
CA ARG A 823 -20.99 -17.66 29.53
C ARG A 823 -21.02 -16.58 28.46
N VAL A 824 -19.88 -16.22 27.89
CA VAL A 824 -19.73 -15.14 26.91
C VAL A 824 -19.01 -15.70 25.69
N ASN A 825 -19.75 -15.82 24.59
CA ASN A 825 -19.23 -16.33 23.34
C ASN A 825 -18.05 -15.46 22.87
N ASN A 826 -17.05 -16.10 22.27
CA ASN A 826 -16.07 -15.38 21.49
C ASN A 826 -16.68 -14.97 20.14
N ASP A 827 -17.20 -13.75 20.05
CA ASP A 827 -17.85 -13.25 18.84
C ASP A 827 -16.82 -13.05 17.70
N ILE A 828 -15.55 -12.75 18.01
CA ILE A 828 -14.49 -12.62 17.00
C ILE A 828 -14.16 -13.99 16.40
N ALA A 829 -13.95 -15.01 17.24
CA ALA A 829 -13.73 -16.38 16.78
C ALA A 829 -14.92 -16.90 15.97
N THR A 830 -16.14 -16.59 16.42
CA THR A 830 -17.38 -16.96 15.73
C THR A 830 -17.44 -16.30 14.35
N PHE A 831 -17.17 -15.00 14.27
CA PHE A 831 -17.15 -14.26 13.00
C PHE A 831 -16.11 -14.83 12.02
N ARG A 832 -14.90 -15.13 12.48
CA ARG A 832 -13.85 -15.79 11.68
C ARG A 832 -14.28 -17.19 11.22
N LYS A 833 -15.08 -17.93 12.01
CA LYS A 833 -15.67 -19.22 11.60
C LYS A 833 -16.72 -19.01 10.51
N CYS A 834 -17.53 -17.94 10.57
CA CYS A 834 -18.50 -17.59 9.54
C CYS A 834 -17.84 -17.25 8.20
N LEU A 835 -16.75 -16.48 8.22
CA LEU A 835 -15.95 -16.20 7.03
C LEU A 835 -15.34 -17.48 6.45
N TRP A 836 -14.79 -18.36 7.30
CA TRP A 836 -14.27 -19.65 6.83
C TRP A 836 -15.36 -20.59 6.31
N SER A 837 -16.56 -20.54 6.88
CA SER A 837 -17.72 -21.28 6.37
C SER A 837 -18.09 -20.85 4.95
N GLU A 838 -18.09 -19.54 4.69
CA GLU A 838 -18.29 -18.98 3.36
C GLU A 838 -17.16 -19.39 2.41
N HIS A 839 -15.92 -19.11 2.79
CA HIS A 839 -14.77 -19.24 1.89
C HIS A 839 -14.42 -20.69 1.60
N LEU A 840 -14.52 -21.58 2.59
CA LEU A 840 -14.09 -22.98 2.51
C LEU A 840 -15.24 -23.98 2.40
N GLY A 841 -16.49 -23.52 2.50
CA GLY A 841 -17.67 -24.38 2.45
C GLY A 841 -17.64 -25.50 3.49
N SER A 842 -18.20 -26.67 3.16
CA SER A 842 -18.28 -27.84 4.05
C SER A 842 -16.92 -28.45 4.43
N LEU A 843 -15.83 -27.98 3.82
CA LEU A 843 -14.47 -28.43 4.10
C LEU A 843 -13.77 -27.59 5.18
N ALA A 844 -14.39 -26.49 5.62
CA ALA A 844 -13.85 -25.54 6.58
C ALA A 844 -13.36 -26.26 7.85
N PRO A 845 -12.08 -26.09 8.26
CA PRO A 845 -11.54 -26.71 9.47
C PRO A 845 -11.90 -25.90 10.73
N LEU A 846 -13.18 -25.74 11.00
CA LEU A 846 -13.70 -24.84 12.05
C LEU A 846 -13.27 -25.20 13.49
N GLU A 847 -12.85 -26.44 13.71
CA GLU A 847 -12.42 -26.98 15.02
C GLU A 847 -10.90 -27.01 15.20
N LEU A 848 -10.12 -26.66 14.17
CA LEU A 848 -8.65 -26.62 14.29
C LEU A 848 -8.19 -25.24 14.76
N ASP A 849 -7.14 -25.20 15.58
CA ASP A 849 -6.48 -23.94 15.97
C ASP A 849 -5.87 -23.28 14.72
N PRO A 850 -6.33 -22.06 14.33
CA PRO A 850 -5.76 -21.34 13.19
C PRO A 850 -4.28 -21.01 13.37
N GLY A 851 -3.75 -20.98 14.60
CA GLY A 851 -2.31 -20.81 14.84
C GLY A 851 -1.46 -22.04 14.51
N SER A 852 -2.08 -23.19 14.25
CA SER A 852 -1.34 -24.45 14.04
C SER A 852 -0.95 -24.66 12.58
N ILE A 853 0.24 -25.24 12.37
CA ILE A 853 0.71 -25.66 11.03
C ILE A 853 -0.26 -26.70 10.43
N LEU A 854 -0.89 -27.54 11.25
CA LEU A 854 -1.89 -28.51 10.82
C LEU A 854 -3.09 -27.82 10.15
N CYS A 855 -3.62 -26.77 10.77
CA CYS A 855 -4.72 -25.99 10.21
C CYS A 855 -4.29 -25.29 8.92
N ALA A 856 -3.14 -24.62 8.92
CA ALA A 856 -2.55 -23.97 7.74
C ALA A 856 -2.45 -24.93 6.53
N ARG A 857 -1.91 -26.14 6.75
CA ARG A 857 -1.78 -27.17 5.70
C ARG A 857 -3.13 -27.63 5.18
N LYS A 858 -4.14 -27.78 6.05
CA LYS A 858 -5.50 -28.19 5.64
C LYS A 858 -6.17 -27.10 4.81
N VAL A 859 -6.13 -25.84 5.26
CA VAL A 859 -6.66 -24.69 4.50
C VAL A 859 -5.97 -24.58 3.14
N ARG A 860 -4.63 -24.63 3.09
CA ARG A 860 -3.85 -24.61 1.85
C ARG A 860 -4.27 -25.71 0.88
N ARG A 861 -4.47 -26.94 1.38
CA ARG A 861 -4.87 -28.08 0.54
C ARG A 861 -6.24 -27.88 -0.10
N ILE A 862 -7.21 -27.35 0.67
CA ILE A 862 -8.56 -27.06 0.15
C ILE A 862 -8.48 -25.95 -0.91
N ALA A 863 -7.70 -24.90 -0.63
CA ALA A 863 -7.54 -23.77 -1.53
C ALA A 863 -6.81 -24.14 -2.84
N GLU A 864 -5.81 -25.04 -2.77
CA GLU A 864 -5.08 -25.52 -3.96
C GLU A 864 -5.97 -26.43 -4.83
N ASP A 865 -6.72 -27.35 -4.23
CA ASP A 865 -7.70 -28.17 -4.97
C ASP A 865 -8.75 -27.29 -5.65
N SER A 866 -9.21 -26.24 -4.96
CA SER A 866 -10.18 -25.27 -5.49
C SER A 866 -9.58 -24.45 -6.62
N LEU A 867 -8.33 -23.98 -6.51
CA LEU A 867 -7.62 -23.29 -7.60
C LEU A 867 -7.47 -24.21 -8.83
N MET A 868 -7.05 -25.46 -8.63
CA MET A 868 -6.88 -26.42 -9.72
C MET A 868 -8.18 -26.68 -10.47
N ARG A 869 -9.30 -26.80 -9.75
CA ARG A 869 -10.64 -26.92 -10.34
C ARG A 869 -11.13 -25.61 -10.94
N TYR A 870 -10.74 -24.47 -10.38
CA TYR A 870 -11.09 -23.18 -10.93
C TYR A 870 -10.44 -22.99 -12.30
N ILE A 871 -9.16 -23.31 -12.44
CA ILE A 871 -8.36 -23.16 -13.68
C ILE A 871 -8.79 -24.18 -14.75
N ASP A 872 -8.84 -25.46 -14.41
CA ASP A 872 -9.15 -26.54 -15.35
C ASP A 872 -10.66 -26.78 -15.44
N VAL A 873 -11.27 -26.26 -16.51
CA VAL A 873 -12.71 -26.37 -16.75
C VAL A 873 -13.21 -27.79 -17.01
N GLN A 874 -12.31 -28.75 -17.24
CA GLN A 874 -12.68 -30.18 -17.36
C GLN A 874 -12.87 -30.84 -15.99
N LYS A 875 -12.28 -30.28 -14.93
CA LYS A 875 -12.49 -30.77 -13.57
C LYS A 875 -13.88 -30.41 -13.03
N PRO A 876 -14.38 -31.16 -12.02
CA PRO A 876 -15.61 -30.79 -11.33
C PRO A 876 -15.54 -29.38 -10.73
N LEU A 877 -16.70 -28.82 -10.41
CA LEU A 877 -16.78 -27.49 -9.78
C LEU A 877 -15.94 -27.43 -8.49
N PRO A 878 -15.32 -26.28 -8.17
CA PRO A 878 -14.71 -26.03 -6.87
C PRO A 878 -15.73 -26.25 -5.74
N LEU A 879 -15.26 -26.78 -4.61
CA LEU A 879 -16.09 -27.01 -3.41
C LEU A 879 -16.03 -25.83 -2.42
N ALA A 880 -15.17 -24.85 -2.70
CA ALA A 880 -14.88 -23.68 -1.88
C ALA A 880 -14.62 -22.48 -2.79
N HIS A 881 -14.88 -21.27 -2.26
CA HIS A 881 -14.56 -20.01 -2.92
C HIS A 881 -13.08 -19.64 -2.76
N LEU A 882 -12.43 -20.07 -1.67
CA LEU A 882 -11.03 -19.79 -1.38
C LEU A 882 -10.12 -20.51 -2.37
N LEU A 883 -9.30 -19.75 -3.07
CA LEU A 883 -8.30 -20.25 -4.01
C LEU A 883 -6.91 -19.89 -3.47
N SER A 884 -5.96 -20.82 -3.57
CA SER A 884 -4.54 -20.46 -3.44
C SER A 884 -4.26 -19.30 -4.40
N TYR A 885 -3.56 -18.26 -3.95
CA TYR A 885 -3.12 -17.23 -4.90
C TYR A 885 -2.11 -17.86 -5.88
N PRO A 886 -2.22 -17.65 -7.21
CA PRO A 886 -1.58 -18.48 -8.24
C PRO A 886 -0.05 -18.26 -8.39
N LEU A 887 0.70 -18.54 -7.32
CA LEU A 887 2.16 -18.45 -7.24
C LEU A 887 2.76 -19.82 -6.93
N SER A 888 4.02 -19.99 -7.32
CA SER A 888 4.86 -21.10 -6.88
C SER A 888 5.92 -20.58 -5.92
N ILE A 889 6.07 -21.25 -4.78
CA ILE A 889 7.02 -20.88 -3.73
C ILE A 889 7.89 -22.09 -3.39
N ASP A 890 9.21 -21.97 -3.59
CA ASP A 890 10.14 -23.04 -3.23
C ASP A 890 10.50 -23.02 -1.72
N ARG A 891 11.22 -24.05 -1.24
CA ARG A 891 11.67 -24.13 0.16
C ARG A 891 12.53 -22.96 0.61
N ARG A 892 13.13 -22.21 -0.33
CA ARG A 892 13.97 -21.05 -0.05
C ARG A 892 13.19 -19.75 -0.04
N GLY A 893 11.89 -19.80 -0.28
CA GLY A 893 11.03 -18.62 -0.36
C GLY A 893 11.16 -17.88 -1.69
N VAL A 894 11.70 -18.52 -2.74
CA VAL A 894 11.71 -17.93 -4.09
C VAL A 894 10.29 -18.01 -4.66
N VAL A 895 9.78 -16.86 -5.08
CA VAL A 895 8.43 -16.70 -5.63
C VAL A 895 8.47 -16.59 -7.15
N THR A 896 7.71 -17.43 -7.85
CA THR A 896 7.48 -17.34 -9.31
C THR A 896 5.99 -17.44 -9.62
N SER A 897 5.61 -17.14 -10.87
CA SER A 897 4.29 -17.54 -11.36
C SER A 897 4.13 -19.06 -11.33
N ARG A 898 2.89 -19.52 -11.21
CA ARG A 898 2.56 -20.94 -11.36
C ARG A 898 2.66 -21.32 -12.85
N PRO A 899 3.33 -22.43 -13.23
CA PRO A 899 3.55 -22.77 -14.65
C PRO A 899 2.27 -22.97 -15.47
N ASP A 900 1.18 -23.40 -14.83
CA ASP A 900 -0.14 -23.61 -15.42
C ASP A 900 -1.11 -22.45 -15.16
N CYS A 901 -0.60 -21.31 -14.65
CA CYS A 901 -1.37 -20.09 -14.41
C CYS A 901 -0.48 -18.84 -14.46
N GLU A 902 0.29 -18.66 -15.55
CA GLU A 902 1.13 -17.47 -15.73
C GLU A 902 0.29 -16.19 -15.91
N PHE A 903 -0.90 -16.34 -16.51
CA PHE A 903 -1.91 -15.31 -16.66
C PHE A 903 -3.14 -15.66 -15.83
N PHE A 904 -3.88 -14.64 -15.36
CA PHE A 904 -5.13 -14.90 -14.66
C PHE A 904 -6.14 -15.59 -15.60
N PRO A 905 -6.93 -16.55 -15.10
CA PRO A 905 -7.87 -17.30 -15.93
C PRO A 905 -8.82 -16.37 -16.71
N ASP A 906 -9.04 -16.68 -17.99
CA ASP A 906 -9.86 -15.90 -18.94
C ASP A 906 -9.29 -14.53 -19.36
N THR A 907 -8.04 -14.21 -18.97
CA THR A 907 -7.41 -12.93 -19.28
C THR A 907 -6.02 -13.10 -19.90
N LYS A 908 -5.45 -11.99 -20.40
CA LYS A 908 -4.03 -11.88 -20.82
C LYS A 908 -3.18 -11.15 -19.77
N ALA A 909 -3.69 -11.00 -18.55
CA ALA A 909 -3.05 -10.26 -17.47
C ALA A 909 -2.08 -11.15 -16.71
N MET A 910 -0.82 -10.71 -16.55
CA MET A 910 0.19 -11.49 -15.82
C MET A 910 -0.07 -11.47 -14.33
N VAL A 911 0.06 -12.64 -13.69
CA VAL A 911 -0.14 -12.79 -12.23
C VAL A 911 0.87 -11.97 -11.41
N LEU A 912 2.12 -11.88 -11.90
CA LEU A 912 3.19 -11.13 -11.23
C LEU A 912 3.13 -9.62 -11.49
N GLY A 913 2.23 -9.17 -12.37
CA GLY A 913 2.16 -7.78 -12.81
C GLY A 913 3.34 -7.34 -13.67
N THR A 914 3.30 -6.08 -14.10
CA THR A 914 4.40 -5.42 -14.79
C THR A 914 4.56 -3.97 -14.37
N ARG A 915 5.81 -3.53 -14.22
CA ARG A 915 6.14 -2.15 -13.88
C ARG A 915 5.84 -1.20 -15.04
N SER A 916 5.20 -0.07 -14.75
CA SER A 916 5.04 1.01 -15.73
C SER A 916 6.35 1.78 -15.91
N LYS A 917 6.57 2.31 -17.13
CA LYS A 917 7.68 3.23 -17.41
C LYS A 917 7.27 4.71 -17.35
N VAL A 918 5.97 4.98 -17.24
CA VAL A 918 5.39 6.31 -17.39
C VAL A 918 4.54 6.73 -16.20
N LEU A 919 3.98 5.77 -15.44
CA LEU A 919 3.19 6.09 -14.27
C LEU A 919 4.10 6.42 -13.09
N PRO A 920 3.87 7.54 -12.38
CA PRO A 920 4.51 7.78 -11.10
C PRO A 920 4.04 6.77 -10.05
N SER A 921 4.98 6.07 -9.40
CA SER A 921 4.65 5.00 -8.46
C SER A 921 3.77 5.42 -7.28
N PHE A 922 3.73 6.72 -6.92
CA PHE A 922 2.88 7.21 -5.83
C PHE A 922 1.36 7.10 -6.12
N LEU A 923 0.99 6.87 -7.39
CA LEU A 923 -0.39 6.64 -7.81
C LEU A 923 -0.86 5.21 -7.52
N THR A 924 0.08 4.27 -7.59
CA THR A 924 -0.15 2.82 -7.54
C THR A 924 0.33 2.17 -6.22
N THR A 925 0.73 2.98 -5.23
CA THR A 925 1.30 2.51 -3.94
C THR A 925 0.63 3.02 -2.68
#